data_AF-A0A135P7M3-F1
#
_entry.id   AF-A0A135P7M3-F1
#
_cell.length_a   1.000
_cell.length_b   1.000
_cell.length_c   1.000
_cell.angle_alpha   90.00
_cell.angle_beta   90.00
_cell.angle_gamma   90.00
#
_symmetry.space_group_name_H-M   'P 1'
#
loop_
_entity.id
_entity.type
_entity.pdbx_description
1 polymer ?
#
loop_
_entity_poly.entity_id
_entity_poly.type
_entity_poly.pdbx_seq_one_letter_code
_entity_poly.pdbx_strand_id
1 'polypeptide(L)'
;MKLKIIQNADLAIAGSNPDHWISTGEDPSFEISFGYIRSPFLIIFLSSCSEALEPRLYLNRGHGYREEDSLPYKSTRKVAIIVDVGIVGVNKSLRFDPATQPCDFLFSVAASKTREEAEHLVRVRGYSEDGELWNVKPLPRFWLKIPRLPKSVSYEVSDYLDSIYQLAQLEPEPSPPGNVWLSVVVPVYNAPKRHLEDLVGSFMSQGSMGAELILSDDGSTSTETLAFYQSLSHEQNIKVLISDINGGIAAATNAGVIQASGLWVTFLDHDDVIAPHAFKIILSALLENSDVEFLYTDEAVVSERLEPQGLMLKPAYDPVLLSGMNYINHFSIYRRQKILDLGLFNQSLDGSQDYDLLLRYLEDLDRSKVYHLPFPAYWWRRTKGSYSQRFIEKATNAARKALCDSFLRSGHVIQVQPALTASLHRIDLTYDNVGDWPKVSIIIPSRDSYELLECVLRGIFEETSYPNFEVIVVDNGTTDSRVLELYKKYQQSGEKFRVSHRHEAFNFSRSVNCGLDLAQGECVLLLNNDIEVRESSWLKEMVSCLRFEGVGIVGAKLLYPNGSIQHAGVIVGFGGLAGHWYINKPENFGGPMNRLHVRNSVVCVTGAAMLISRNCLDLVGRFDEENFAVAYNDVDYCIRAYRKGFKAVWTPFASLYHHESASRGEDTHGPNRKRFEIEQASLRRLHRTEVFQDPTINPGYLKGSSVPSLSIPTRVFKARTNRSS
;
A
#
# COMPACT_ATOMS: atom_id res chain seq x y z
N MET A 1 34.83 -7.93 5.81
CA MET A 1 34.28 -8.49 4.57
C MET A 1 35.19 -9.60 4.10
N LYS A 2 34.66 -10.77 3.68
CA LYS A 2 35.51 -11.88 3.25
C LYS A 2 35.88 -11.70 1.77
N LEU A 3 37.17 -11.51 1.48
CA LEU A 3 37.72 -11.74 0.15
C LEU A 3 37.70 -13.23 -0.14
N LYS A 4 37.36 -13.63 -1.37
CA LYS A 4 37.46 -15.01 -1.81
C LYS A 4 38.46 -15.06 -2.97
N ILE A 5 39.54 -15.82 -2.79
CA ILE A 5 40.56 -16.05 -3.80
C ILE A 5 40.34 -17.47 -4.31
N ILE A 6 40.19 -17.64 -5.62
CA ILE A 6 39.96 -18.92 -6.27
C ILE A 6 41.07 -19.12 -7.29
N GLN A 7 41.91 -20.12 -7.10
CA GLN A 7 42.92 -20.53 -8.08
C GLN A 7 42.30 -21.40 -9.19
N ASN A 8 42.90 -21.40 -10.37
CA ASN A 8 42.59 -22.38 -11.42
C ASN A 8 43.38 -23.69 -11.25
N ALA A 9 43.22 -24.62 -12.20
CA ALA A 9 43.83 -25.95 -12.14
C ALA A 9 45.36 -25.95 -12.33
N ASP A 10 45.93 -24.85 -12.84
CA ASP A 10 47.35 -24.71 -13.12
C ASP A 10 48.15 -24.21 -11.91
N LEU A 11 47.53 -24.16 -10.72
CA LEU A 11 48.12 -23.65 -9.50
C LEU A 11 47.98 -24.64 -8.34
N ALA A 12 49.10 -24.95 -7.71
CA ALA A 12 49.17 -25.79 -6.52
C ALA A 12 49.91 -25.09 -5.38
N ILE A 13 49.53 -25.37 -4.14
CA ILE A 13 50.24 -24.84 -2.96
C ILE A 13 51.52 -25.68 -2.73
N ALA A 14 52.64 -24.99 -2.56
CA ALA A 14 53.96 -25.55 -2.38
C ALA A 14 54.29 -25.73 -0.89
N GLY A 15 54.13 -26.96 -0.40
CA GLY A 15 54.45 -27.31 1.00
C GLY A 15 53.41 -26.80 2.01
N SER A 16 53.86 -26.37 3.19
CA SER A 16 52.98 -25.99 4.31
C SER A 16 52.66 -24.49 4.39
N ASN A 17 53.28 -23.66 3.55
CA ASN A 17 53.00 -22.23 3.51
C ASN A 17 51.81 -21.95 2.57
N PRO A 18 50.66 -21.46 3.07
CA PRO A 18 49.45 -21.26 2.25
C PRO A 18 49.60 -20.17 1.19
N ASP A 19 50.60 -19.30 1.32
CA ASP A 19 50.89 -18.23 0.35
C ASP A 19 51.94 -18.65 -0.68
N HIS A 20 52.51 -19.87 -0.60
CA HIS A 20 53.52 -20.36 -1.54
C HIS A 20 52.87 -21.23 -2.61
N TRP A 21 53.05 -20.84 -3.88
CA TRP A 21 52.39 -21.44 -5.03
C TRP A 21 53.40 -21.90 -6.07
N ILE A 22 53.09 -23.02 -6.71
CA ILE A 22 53.76 -23.54 -7.91
C ILE A 22 52.77 -23.43 -9.06
N SER A 23 53.19 -22.84 -10.17
CA SER A 23 52.47 -22.94 -11.45
C SER A 23 52.79 -24.28 -12.11
N THR A 24 51.79 -25.16 -12.23
CA THR A 24 51.91 -26.51 -12.80
C THR A 24 51.49 -26.59 -14.27
N GLY A 25 50.96 -25.51 -14.85
CA GLY A 25 50.52 -25.42 -16.24
C GLY A 25 50.95 -24.12 -16.94
N GLU A 26 50.41 -23.87 -18.13
CA GLU A 26 50.81 -22.74 -19.01
C GLU A 26 49.97 -21.47 -18.79
N ASP A 27 48.85 -21.52 -18.05
CA ASP A 27 48.00 -20.34 -17.79
C ASP A 27 47.60 -20.22 -16.30
N PRO A 28 48.54 -20.07 -15.35
CA PRO A 28 48.20 -19.92 -13.93
C PRO A 28 47.38 -18.65 -13.70
N SER A 29 46.24 -18.76 -13.00
CA SER A 29 45.41 -17.59 -12.71
C SER A 29 44.64 -17.69 -11.38
N PHE A 30 44.49 -16.54 -10.72
CA PHE A 30 43.65 -16.35 -9.55
C PHE A 30 42.46 -15.46 -9.88
N GLU A 31 41.26 -15.90 -9.51
CA GLU A 31 40.09 -15.03 -9.43
C GLU A 31 39.93 -14.48 -8.01
N ILE A 32 40.01 -13.15 -7.89
CA ILE A 32 39.85 -12.40 -6.64
C ILE A 32 38.45 -11.83 -6.60
N SER A 33 37.55 -12.47 -5.85
CA SER A 33 36.14 -12.10 -5.73
C SER A 33 35.85 -11.28 -4.47
N PHE A 34 34.96 -10.29 -4.61
CA PHE A 34 34.55 -9.37 -3.54
C PHE A 34 33.06 -9.00 -3.65
N GLY A 35 32.48 -8.63 -2.50
CA GLY A 35 31.05 -8.29 -2.39
C GLY A 35 30.66 -6.98 -3.08
N TYR A 36 29.34 -6.73 -3.13
CA TYR A 36 28.76 -5.51 -3.72
C TYR A 36 29.14 -4.25 -2.94
N ILE A 37 29.06 -4.30 -1.61
CA ILE A 37 29.74 -3.38 -0.70
C ILE A 37 31.14 -3.97 -0.50
N ARG A 38 32.20 -3.17 -0.37
CA ARG A 38 33.59 -3.64 -0.12
C ARG A 38 34.55 -2.60 0.42
N SER A 39 35.68 -3.11 0.91
CA SER A 39 36.86 -2.28 1.16
C SER A 39 37.34 -1.72 -0.19
N PRO A 40 37.54 -0.41 -0.33
CA PRO A 40 37.80 0.23 -1.61
C PRO A 40 39.15 -0.12 -2.22
N PHE A 41 40.14 -0.57 -1.43
CA PHE A 41 41.47 -0.89 -1.92
C PHE A 41 41.80 -2.36 -1.71
N LEU A 42 42.23 -3.03 -2.78
CA LEU A 42 42.85 -4.36 -2.74
C LEU A 42 44.36 -4.21 -2.91
N ILE A 43 45.13 -5.00 -2.18
CA ILE A 43 46.58 -5.08 -2.31
C ILE A 43 46.95 -6.51 -2.68
N ILE A 44 47.54 -6.70 -3.85
CA ILE A 44 48.08 -7.97 -4.32
C ILE A 44 49.58 -7.96 -4.05
N PHE A 45 50.09 -8.98 -3.36
CA PHE A 45 51.51 -9.19 -3.11
C PHE A 45 51.99 -10.37 -3.91
N LEU A 46 53.06 -10.18 -4.68
CA LEU A 46 53.68 -11.22 -5.49
C LEU A 46 55.21 -11.16 -5.35
N SER A 47 55.84 -12.28 -5.01
CA SER A 47 57.30 -12.40 -4.96
C SER A 47 57.74 -13.72 -5.57
N SER A 48 58.68 -13.69 -6.49
CA SER A 48 59.27 -14.90 -7.05
C SER A 48 60.20 -15.60 -6.05
N CYS A 49 60.27 -16.93 -6.16
CA CYS A 49 61.22 -17.76 -5.44
C CYS A 49 62.50 -18.03 -6.25
N SER A 50 62.50 -17.87 -7.58
CA SER A 50 63.61 -18.24 -8.46
C SER A 50 63.87 -17.26 -9.62
N GLU A 51 62.90 -17.09 -10.51
CA GLU A 51 63.04 -16.32 -11.77
C GLU A 51 62.22 -15.03 -11.80
N ALA A 52 62.29 -14.22 -12.86
CA ALA A 52 61.44 -13.03 -12.96
C ALA A 52 60.03 -13.40 -13.45
N LEU A 53 58.99 -12.81 -12.86
CA LEU A 53 57.58 -13.07 -13.15
C LEU A 53 57.03 -12.05 -14.13
N GLU A 54 56.06 -12.44 -14.95
CA GLU A 54 55.36 -11.56 -15.89
C GLU A 54 53.87 -11.43 -15.52
N PRO A 55 53.54 -10.70 -14.44
CA PRO A 55 52.17 -10.63 -13.96
C PRO A 55 51.26 -9.85 -14.89
N ARG A 56 50.02 -10.31 -15.02
CA ARG A 56 48.94 -9.63 -15.76
C ARG A 56 47.69 -9.54 -14.89
N LEU A 57 47.04 -8.37 -14.89
CA LEU A 57 45.78 -8.16 -14.20
C LEU A 57 44.66 -7.91 -15.22
N TYR A 58 43.61 -8.71 -15.19
CA TYR A 58 42.45 -8.60 -16.08
C TYR A 58 41.26 -7.99 -15.35
N LEU A 59 40.61 -7.04 -16.01
CA LEU A 59 39.43 -6.36 -15.49
C LEU A 59 38.17 -6.92 -16.15
N ASN A 60 37.20 -7.39 -15.36
CA ASN A 60 35.90 -7.78 -15.90
C ASN A 60 35.00 -6.54 -16.03
N ARG A 61 34.75 -6.09 -17.26
CA ARG A 61 33.90 -4.93 -17.57
C ARG A 61 32.42 -5.29 -17.85
N GLY A 62 31.99 -6.51 -17.49
CA GLY A 62 30.61 -6.99 -17.68
C GLY A 62 30.43 -7.98 -18.83
N HIS A 63 31.51 -8.32 -19.54
CA HIS A 63 31.50 -9.27 -20.67
C HIS A 63 32.55 -10.39 -20.53
N GLY A 64 33.05 -10.64 -19.31
CA GLY A 64 34.11 -11.62 -19.03
C GLY A 64 35.51 -11.00 -19.00
N TYR A 65 36.55 -11.84 -18.94
CA TYR A 65 37.97 -11.44 -18.98
C TYR A 65 38.47 -11.56 -20.41
N ARG A 66 38.77 -10.43 -21.06
CA ARG A 66 39.30 -10.39 -22.43
C ARG A 66 40.74 -9.88 -22.41
N GLU A 67 41.58 -10.33 -23.34
CA GLU A 67 42.98 -9.89 -23.43
C GLU A 67 43.13 -8.37 -23.60
N GLU A 68 42.19 -7.74 -24.32
CA GLU A 68 42.11 -6.29 -24.53
C GLU A 68 41.90 -5.49 -23.23
N ASP A 69 41.38 -6.12 -22.18
CA ASP A 69 41.16 -5.53 -20.86
C ASP A 69 42.27 -5.89 -19.84
N SER A 70 43.36 -6.51 -20.30
CA SER A 70 44.53 -6.81 -19.47
C SER A 70 45.40 -5.58 -19.23
N LEU A 71 45.92 -5.47 -18.01
CA LEU A 71 46.97 -4.54 -17.62
C LEU A 71 48.26 -5.37 -17.48
N PRO A 72 49.06 -5.49 -18.55
CA PRO A 72 50.35 -6.16 -18.47
C PRO A 72 51.32 -5.28 -17.70
N TYR A 73 52.17 -5.91 -16.90
CA TYR A 73 53.23 -5.22 -16.21
C TYR A 73 54.61 -5.69 -16.65
N LYS A 74 55.63 -4.94 -16.26
CA LYS A 74 57.02 -5.30 -16.56
C LYS A 74 57.42 -6.55 -15.77
N SER A 75 58.32 -7.35 -16.35
CA SER A 75 58.89 -8.50 -15.65
C SER A 75 59.53 -8.05 -14.33
N THR A 76 59.19 -8.72 -13.24
CA THR A 76 59.59 -8.32 -11.88
C THR A 76 59.82 -9.53 -10.98
N ARG A 77 60.69 -9.39 -9.98
CA ARG A 77 60.90 -10.45 -8.97
C ARG A 77 60.05 -10.25 -7.73
N LYS A 78 59.58 -9.03 -7.44
CA LYS A 78 58.83 -8.72 -6.22
C LYS A 78 58.01 -7.45 -6.43
N VAL A 79 56.70 -7.55 -6.29
CA VAL A 79 55.77 -6.44 -6.53
C VAL A 79 54.56 -6.46 -5.60
N ALA A 80 54.13 -5.27 -5.21
CA ALA A 80 52.83 -5.02 -4.61
C ALA A 80 51.97 -4.19 -5.58
N ILE A 81 50.71 -4.58 -5.76
CA ILE A 81 49.77 -3.90 -6.66
C ILE A 81 48.58 -3.42 -5.84
N ILE A 82 48.36 -2.10 -5.80
CA ILE A 82 47.19 -1.49 -5.16
C ILE A 82 46.12 -1.22 -6.23
N VAL A 83 44.92 -1.76 -6.03
CA VAL A 83 43.77 -1.62 -6.93
C VAL A 83 42.61 -0.91 -6.20
N ASP A 84 42.17 0.24 -6.70
CA ASP A 84 40.94 0.91 -6.25
C ASP A 84 39.72 0.30 -6.94
N VAL A 85 39.04 -0.58 -6.21
CA VAL A 85 37.80 -1.28 -6.61
C VAL A 85 36.52 -0.55 -6.17
N GLY A 86 36.67 0.59 -5.48
CA GLY A 86 35.60 1.39 -4.91
C GLY A 86 34.84 0.72 -3.76
N ILE A 87 34.13 1.52 -2.95
CA ILE A 87 33.33 1.03 -1.82
C ILE A 87 32.08 0.26 -2.28
N VAL A 88 31.53 0.64 -3.45
CA VAL A 88 30.34 0.03 -4.06
C VAL A 88 30.53 -0.06 -5.57
N GLY A 89 30.13 -1.18 -6.19
CA GLY A 89 30.13 -1.31 -7.65
C GLY A 89 29.70 -2.69 -8.17
N VAL A 90 29.33 -2.76 -9.46
CA VAL A 90 28.83 -3.99 -10.13
C VAL A 90 29.92 -5.01 -10.46
N ASN A 91 31.19 -4.59 -10.55
CA ASN A 91 32.32 -5.52 -10.70
C ASN A 91 32.42 -6.38 -9.43
N LYS A 92 32.44 -7.71 -9.58
CA LYS A 92 32.44 -8.66 -8.44
C LYS A 92 33.72 -9.46 -8.32
N SER A 93 34.60 -9.40 -9.33
CA SER A 93 35.86 -10.13 -9.32
C SER A 93 36.90 -9.49 -10.26
N LEU A 94 38.16 -9.85 -10.03
CA LEU A 94 39.32 -9.58 -10.86
C LEU A 94 40.04 -10.90 -11.16
N ARG A 95 40.67 -11.03 -12.33
CA ARG A 95 41.57 -12.14 -12.63
C ARG A 95 43.02 -11.65 -12.59
N PHE A 96 43.89 -12.38 -11.90
CA PHE A 96 45.31 -12.07 -11.79
C PHE A 96 46.13 -13.29 -12.19
N ASP A 97 46.99 -13.10 -13.18
CA ASP A 97 47.84 -14.14 -13.72
C ASP A 97 49.27 -13.80 -13.27
N PRO A 98 49.88 -14.59 -12.35
CA PRO A 98 51.16 -14.26 -11.75
C PRO A 98 52.36 -14.51 -12.69
N ALA A 99 52.22 -15.41 -13.67
CA ALA A 99 53.29 -15.81 -14.58
C ALA A 99 52.72 -16.33 -15.92
N THR A 100 53.59 -16.39 -16.93
CA THR A 100 53.30 -16.94 -18.27
C THR A 100 53.98 -18.30 -18.51
N GLN A 101 54.72 -18.81 -17.52
CA GLN A 101 55.44 -20.08 -17.56
C GLN A 101 55.46 -20.74 -16.17
N PRO A 102 55.69 -22.07 -16.07
CA PRO A 102 55.83 -22.78 -14.79
C PRO A 102 56.92 -22.18 -13.90
N CYS A 103 56.57 -21.78 -12.68
CA CYS A 103 57.49 -21.17 -11.71
C CYS A 103 56.92 -21.22 -10.28
N ASP A 104 57.78 -20.92 -9.31
CA ASP A 104 57.45 -20.90 -7.89
C ASP A 104 57.44 -19.46 -7.37
N PHE A 105 56.38 -19.09 -6.65
CA PHE A 105 56.20 -17.72 -6.16
C PHE A 105 55.33 -17.66 -4.90
N LEU A 106 55.48 -16.58 -4.14
CA LEU A 106 54.61 -16.20 -3.03
C LEU A 106 53.51 -15.26 -3.54
N PHE A 107 52.25 -15.58 -3.25
CA PHE A 107 51.09 -14.77 -3.61
C PHE A 107 50.12 -14.64 -2.45
N SER A 108 49.72 -13.40 -2.12
CA SER A 108 48.65 -13.14 -1.16
C SER A 108 47.90 -11.85 -1.51
N VAL A 109 46.65 -11.73 -1.03
CA VAL A 109 45.81 -10.55 -1.25
C VAL A 109 45.27 -10.01 0.07
N ALA A 110 45.33 -8.70 0.24
CA ALA A 110 44.74 -7.99 1.37
C ALA A 110 43.74 -6.93 0.91
N ALA A 111 42.92 -6.43 1.84
CA ALA A 111 41.99 -5.34 1.62
C ALA A 111 42.16 -4.25 2.67
N SER A 112 41.97 -2.99 2.26
CA SER A 112 42.16 -1.79 3.09
C SER A 112 41.01 -0.80 2.93
N LYS A 113 40.70 -0.05 4.00
CA LYS A 113 39.64 0.96 3.98
C LYS A 113 40.11 2.28 3.39
N THR A 114 41.38 2.61 3.56
CA THR A 114 41.99 3.83 3.06
C THR A 114 43.23 3.52 2.21
N ARG A 115 43.66 4.50 1.41
CA ARG A 115 44.86 4.34 0.58
C ARG A 115 46.12 4.35 1.44
N GLU A 116 46.13 5.18 2.47
CA GLU A 116 47.21 5.32 3.43
C GLU A 116 47.46 4.01 4.19
N GLU A 117 46.39 3.32 4.61
CA GLU A 117 46.46 1.97 5.21
C GLU A 117 47.03 0.95 4.22
N ALA A 118 46.63 1.02 2.93
CA ALA A 118 47.13 0.11 1.90
C ALA A 118 48.64 0.31 1.66
N GLU A 119 49.08 1.54 1.51
CA GLU A 119 50.49 1.90 1.34
C GLU A 119 51.32 1.56 2.60
N HIS A 120 50.75 1.75 3.78
CA HIS A 120 51.39 1.33 5.04
C HIS A 120 51.59 -0.19 5.08
N LEU A 121 50.61 -0.98 4.65
CA LEU A 121 50.73 -2.44 4.59
C LEU A 121 51.82 -2.89 3.60
N VAL A 122 51.95 -2.20 2.47
CA VAL A 122 53.03 -2.45 1.49
C VAL A 122 54.41 -2.20 2.11
N ARG A 123 54.58 -1.10 2.85
CA ARG A 123 55.83 -0.77 3.55
C ARG A 123 56.17 -1.81 4.61
N VAL A 124 55.22 -2.18 5.46
CA VAL A 124 55.42 -3.16 6.55
C VAL A 124 55.81 -4.54 6.01
N ARG A 125 55.33 -4.93 4.82
CA ARG A 125 55.71 -6.19 4.17
C ARG A 125 57.02 -6.14 3.37
N GLY A 126 57.74 -5.01 3.41
CA GLY A 126 59.05 -4.86 2.76
C GLY A 126 59.00 -4.84 1.23
N TYR A 127 57.87 -4.42 0.65
CA TYR A 127 57.70 -4.30 -0.81
C TYR A 127 58.06 -2.90 -1.34
N SER A 128 58.26 -1.91 -0.46
CA SER A 128 58.69 -0.55 -0.84
C SER A 128 60.20 -0.36 -0.86
N GLU A 129 60.98 -1.26 -0.25
CA GLU A 129 62.43 -1.16 -0.12
C GLU A 129 63.14 -2.06 -1.15
N ASP A 130 62.69 -3.30 -1.30
CA ASP A 130 63.31 -4.32 -2.19
C ASP A 130 62.37 -4.81 -3.31
N GLY A 131 61.33 -4.05 -3.64
CA GLY A 131 60.32 -4.44 -4.63
C GLY A 131 59.65 -3.25 -5.32
N GLU A 132 58.74 -3.55 -6.24
CA GLU A 132 57.99 -2.54 -6.97
C GLU A 132 56.60 -2.29 -6.35
N LEU A 133 56.11 -1.06 -6.44
CA LEU A 133 54.73 -0.70 -6.11
C LEU A 133 54.02 -0.17 -7.35
N TRP A 134 53.00 -0.90 -7.80
CA TRP A 134 52.15 -0.48 -8.91
C TRP A 134 50.77 -0.06 -8.43
N ASN A 135 50.31 1.09 -8.92
CA ASN A 135 49.01 1.65 -8.58
C ASN A 135 48.09 1.58 -9.79
N VAL A 136 47.02 0.80 -9.69
CA VAL A 136 45.99 0.73 -10.72
C VAL A 136 45.06 1.91 -10.53
N LYS A 137 44.80 2.65 -11.62
CA LYS A 137 43.82 3.74 -11.62
C LYS A 137 42.44 3.22 -11.18
N PRO A 138 41.59 4.06 -10.56
CA PRO A 138 40.26 3.65 -10.16
C PRO A 138 39.51 2.95 -11.28
N LEU A 139 38.99 1.75 -11.01
CA LEU A 139 38.30 0.97 -12.02
C LEU A 139 37.05 1.71 -12.51
N PRO A 140 36.67 1.63 -13.81
CA PRO A 140 35.46 2.25 -14.33
C PRO A 140 34.25 1.84 -13.50
N ARG A 141 33.61 2.84 -12.87
CA ARG A 141 32.41 2.64 -12.05
C ARG A 141 31.21 2.80 -12.98
N PHE A 142 30.59 1.70 -13.39
CA PHE A 142 29.31 1.76 -14.09
C PHE A 142 28.23 2.15 -13.08
N TRP A 143 27.93 3.44 -13.02
CA TRP A 143 26.89 4.00 -12.17
C TRP A 143 25.52 3.62 -12.74
N LEU A 144 24.93 2.52 -12.27
CA LEU A 144 23.48 2.55 -12.05
C LEU A 144 23.25 3.66 -11.01
N LYS A 145 22.37 4.63 -11.34
CA LYS A 145 21.92 5.70 -10.42
C LYS A 145 21.97 5.17 -9.00
N ILE A 146 22.83 5.76 -8.15
CA ILE A 146 22.91 5.38 -6.74
C ILE A 146 21.46 5.40 -6.23
N PRO A 147 20.88 4.25 -5.84
CA PRO A 147 19.59 4.31 -5.18
C PRO A 147 19.86 5.16 -3.95
N ARG A 148 19.13 6.28 -3.79
CA ARG A 148 19.04 6.92 -2.47
C ARG A 148 18.88 5.77 -1.50
N LEU A 149 19.80 5.61 -0.54
CA LEU A 149 19.59 4.67 0.54
C LEU A 149 18.17 4.95 1.01
N PRO A 150 17.22 4.01 0.89
CA PRO A 150 15.87 4.27 1.33
C PRO A 150 16.02 4.71 2.78
N LYS A 151 15.51 5.90 3.11
CA LYS A 151 15.31 6.25 4.52
C LYS A 151 14.61 5.03 5.12
N SER A 152 15.10 4.50 6.23
CA SER A 152 14.36 3.42 6.87
C SER A 152 12.95 3.93 7.12
N VAL A 153 11.95 3.06 6.97
CA VAL A 153 10.53 3.41 7.16
C VAL A 153 10.33 4.13 8.50
N SER A 154 11.13 3.77 9.52
CA SER A 154 11.14 4.46 10.81
C SER A 154 11.51 5.94 10.73
N TYR A 155 12.49 6.35 9.92
CA TYR A 155 12.86 7.77 9.77
C TYR A 155 11.77 8.58 9.07
N GLU A 156 11.13 8.04 8.02
CA GLU A 156 10.02 8.75 7.35
C GLU A 156 8.80 8.91 8.27
N VAL A 157 8.51 7.88 9.08
CA VAL A 157 7.44 7.93 10.08
C VAL A 157 7.76 8.94 11.18
N SER A 158 8.99 8.92 11.72
CA SER A 158 9.44 9.91 12.71
C SER A 158 9.37 11.33 12.16
N ASP A 159 9.91 11.58 10.96
CA ASP A 159 9.87 12.90 10.31
C ASP A 159 8.42 13.41 10.15
N TYR A 160 7.48 12.51 9.79
CA TYR A 160 6.06 12.84 9.66
C TYR A 160 5.45 13.23 11.02
N LEU A 161 5.68 12.40 12.05
CA LEU A 161 5.14 12.61 13.40
C LEU A 161 5.69 13.88 14.05
N ASP A 162 7.00 14.08 14.00
CA ASP A 162 7.65 15.27 14.55
C ASP A 162 7.11 16.54 13.90
N SER A 163 6.95 16.51 12.57
CA SER A 163 6.41 17.63 11.81
C SER A 163 4.96 17.94 12.16
N ILE A 164 4.06 16.94 12.17
CA ILE A 164 2.64 17.18 12.44
C ILE A 164 2.40 17.62 13.90
N TYR A 165 3.16 17.10 14.86
CA TYR A 165 3.03 17.50 16.27
C TYR A 165 3.61 18.89 16.53
N GLN A 166 4.71 19.28 15.89
CA GLN A 166 5.21 20.67 15.94
C GLN A 166 4.19 21.64 15.35
N LEU A 167 3.54 21.29 14.24
CA LEU A 167 2.49 22.11 13.66
C LEU A 167 1.27 22.22 14.60
N ALA A 168 0.87 21.12 15.24
CA ALA A 168 -0.22 21.12 16.21
C ALA A 168 0.08 21.95 17.46
N GLN A 169 1.34 22.02 17.89
CA GLN A 169 1.77 22.90 18.97
C GLN A 169 1.46 24.38 18.66
N LEU A 170 1.65 24.78 17.40
CA LEU A 170 1.48 26.16 16.94
C LEU A 170 0.02 26.57 16.70
N GLU A 171 -0.91 25.62 16.64
CA GLU A 171 -2.34 25.94 16.53
C GLU A 171 -2.81 26.74 17.76
N PRO A 172 -3.88 27.55 17.66
CA PRO A 172 -4.43 28.23 18.83
C PRO A 172 -5.08 27.24 19.80
N GLU A 173 -5.03 27.53 21.10
CA GLU A 173 -5.76 26.75 22.11
C GLU A 173 -7.26 27.03 22.02
N PRO A 174 -8.12 26.02 21.76
CA PRO A 174 -9.55 26.20 21.73
C PRO A 174 -10.14 26.32 23.15
N SER A 175 -11.26 27.02 23.28
CA SER A 175 -12.01 27.10 24.54
C SER A 175 -13.08 26.00 24.60
N PRO A 176 -13.05 25.08 25.58
CA PRO A 176 -14.02 24.00 25.67
C PRO A 176 -15.42 24.51 26.07
N PRO A 177 -16.49 23.87 25.58
CA PRO A 177 -17.85 24.17 26.02
C PRO A 177 -18.12 23.51 27.39
N GLY A 178 -18.32 24.33 28.44
CA GLY A 178 -18.62 23.84 29.79
C GLY A 178 -17.40 23.27 30.53
N ASN A 179 -17.65 22.51 31.61
CA ASN A 179 -16.58 22.02 32.49
C ASN A 179 -15.85 20.78 31.95
N VAL A 180 -16.60 19.75 31.52
CA VAL A 180 -16.01 18.52 30.96
C VAL A 180 -16.61 18.27 29.58
N TRP A 181 -15.80 18.37 28.52
CA TRP A 181 -16.25 18.13 27.14
C TRP A 181 -15.89 16.72 26.66
N LEU A 182 -14.81 16.12 27.17
CA LEU A 182 -14.34 14.77 26.79
C LEU A 182 -14.10 13.89 28.01
N SER A 183 -14.63 12.67 27.97
CA SER A 183 -14.22 11.59 28.88
C SER A 183 -13.44 10.53 28.11
N VAL A 184 -12.23 10.22 28.58
CA VAL A 184 -11.40 9.11 28.08
C VAL A 184 -11.66 7.90 28.96
N VAL A 185 -12.27 6.85 28.40
CA VAL A 185 -12.56 5.61 29.14
C VAL A 185 -11.51 4.57 28.76
N VAL A 186 -10.83 4.03 29.78
CA VAL A 186 -9.78 3.03 29.61
C VAL A 186 -10.11 1.78 30.43
N PRO A 187 -10.42 0.65 29.79
CA PRO A 187 -10.56 -0.63 30.50
C PRO A 187 -9.19 -1.15 30.94
N VAL A 188 -9.07 -1.55 32.21
CA VAL A 188 -7.81 -2.03 32.81
C VAL A 188 -7.99 -3.41 33.42
N TYR A 189 -7.04 -4.31 33.20
CA TYR A 189 -6.96 -5.58 33.92
C TYR A 189 -5.51 -6.05 34.05
N ASN A 190 -4.98 -6.07 35.27
CA ASN A 190 -3.61 -6.45 35.62
C ASN A 190 -2.55 -5.77 34.73
N ALA A 191 -2.77 -4.49 34.41
CA ALA A 191 -1.88 -3.73 33.54
C ALA A 191 -0.55 -3.41 34.24
N PRO A 192 0.60 -3.60 33.56
CA PRO A 192 1.90 -3.19 34.10
C PRO A 192 1.93 -1.71 34.45
N LYS A 193 2.52 -1.36 35.60
CA LYS A 193 2.57 0.03 36.08
C LYS A 193 3.11 1.01 35.03
N ARG A 194 4.18 0.64 34.33
CA ARG A 194 4.81 1.47 33.29
C ARG A 194 3.83 1.89 32.17
N HIS A 195 2.89 1.02 31.81
CA HIS A 195 1.92 1.30 30.76
C HIS A 195 0.90 2.32 31.24
N LEU A 196 0.46 2.18 32.50
CA LEU A 196 -0.41 3.14 33.15
C LEU A 196 0.29 4.49 33.40
N GLU A 197 1.58 4.49 33.73
CA GLU A 197 2.40 5.70 33.84
C GLU A 197 2.50 6.45 32.50
N ASP A 198 2.79 5.74 31.40
CA ASP A 198 2.84 6.31 30.06
C ASP A 198 1.47 6.90 29.66
N LEU A 199 0.38 6.15 29.88
CA LEU A 199 -0.99 6.57 29.63
C LEU A 199 -1.35 7.84 30.41
N VAL A 200 -1.22 7.81 31.74
CA VAL A 200 -1.59 8.94 32.61
C VAL A 200 -0.69 10.15 32.31
N GLY A 201 0.62 9.94 32.12
CA GLY A 201 1.54 11.00 31.75
C GLY A 201 1.15 11.68 30.43
N SER A 202 0.72 10.89 29.44
CA SER A 202 0.26 11.41 28.15
C SER A 202 -1.07 12.15 28.21
N PHE A 203 -1.96 11.75 29.12
CA PHE A 203 -3.21 12.45 29.40
C PHE A 203 -2.94 13.79 30.09
N MET A 204 -2.10 13.81 31.12
CA MET A 204 -1.75 15.03 31.86
C MET A 204 -1.00 16.04 30.98
N SER A 205 -0.21 15.58 30.01
CA SER A 205 0.51 16.45 29.09
C SER A 205 -0.40 17.17 28.07
N GLN A 206 -1.65 16.75 27.91
CA GLN A 206 -2.62 17.45 27.06
C GLN A 206 -3.04 18.82 27.62
N GLY A 207 -2.72 19.11 28.88
CA GLY A 207 -3.26 20.26 29.61
C GLY A 207 -4.71 19.99 30.04
N SER A 208 -5.11 20.53 31.19
CA SER A 208 -6.43 20.32 31.81
C SER A 208 -7.57 21.02 31.07
N MET A 209 -7.74 20.70 29.78
CA MET A 209 -8.70 21.30 28.85
C MET A 209 -10.14 20.84 29.07
N GLY A 210 -10.59 20.61 30.31
CA GLY A 210 -11.92 20.06 30.56
C GLY A 210 -12.09 18.64 30.00
N ALA A 211 -11.03 17.84 30.06
CA ALA A 211 -11.08 16.40 29.80
C ALA A 211 -10.90 15.64 31.13
N GLU A 212 -11.53 14.47 31.24
CA GLU A 212 -11.33 13.54 32.35
C GLU A 212 -10.86 12.17 31.85
N LEU A 213 -10.10 11.46 32.69
CA LEU A 213 -9.66 10.09 32.45
C LEU A 213 -10.38 9.16 33.42
N ILE A 214 -10.96 8.08 32.89
CA ILE A 214 -11.68 7.07 33.67
C ILE A 214 -10.96 5.74 33.48
N LEU A 215 -10.19 5.36 34.49
CA LEU A 215 -9.58 4.04 34.59
C LEU A 215 -10.63 3.08 35.14
N SER A 216 -11.24 2.30 34.25
CA SER A 216 -12.29 1.34 34.59
C SER A 216 -11.69 -0.06 34.71
N ASP A 217 -11.40 -0.45 35.94
CA ASP A 217 -10.69 -1.68 36.26
C ASP A 217 -11.66 -2.88 36.37
N ASP A 218 -11.32 -3.95 35.66
CA ASP A 218 -12.07 -5.20 35.52
C ASP A 218 -11.67 -6.24 36.59
N GLY A 219 -11.45 -5.78 37.83
CA GLY A 219 -11.11 -6.63 38.97
C GLY A 219 -9.65 -7.08 38.99
N SER A 220 -8.70 -6.15 38.78
CA SER A 220 -7.27 -6.40 38.88
C SER A 220 -6.87 -6.94 40.25
N THR A 221 -6.02 -7.97 40.24
CA THR A 221 -5.42 -8.59 41.43
C THR A 221 -3.93 -8.24 41.57
N SER A 222 -3.34 -7.62 40.56
CA SER A 222 -1.98 -7.13 40.55
C SER A 222 -1.76 -6.06 41.62
N THR A 223 -0.89 -6.35 42.59
CA THR A 223 -0.51 -5.40 43.64
C THR A 223 0.13 -4.14 43.07
N GLU A 224 0.85 -4.27 41.95
CA GLU A 224 1.49 -3.15 41.26
C GLU A 224 0.45 -2.18 40.68
N THR A 225 -0.59 -2.72 40.03
CA THR A 225 -1.69 -1.96 39.45
C THR A 225 -2.50 -1.25 40.55
N LEU A 226 -2.84 -1.95 41.62
CA LEU A 226 -3.60 -1.38 42.73
C LEU A 226 -2.81 -0.31 43.49
N ALA A 227 -1.50 -0.50 43.68
CA ALA A 227 -0.63 0.51 44.27
C ALA A 227 -0.52 1.76 43.38
N PHE A 228 -0.51 1.60 42.06
CA PHE A 228 -0.53 2.73 41.13
C PHE A 228 -1.81 3.57 41.29
N TYR A 229 -2.99 2.96 41.44
CA TYR A 229 -4.22 3.72 41.67
C TYR A 229 -4.20 4.58 42.94
N GLN A 230 -3.57 4.10 44.01
CA GLN A 230 -3.42 4.89 45.24
C GLN A 230 -2.60 6.17 45.00
N SER A 231 -1.62 6.13 44.07
CA SER A 231 -0.81 7.29 43.70
C SER A 231 -1.60 8.37 42.96
N LEU A 232 -2.75 8.03 42.37
CA LEU A 232 -3.61 8.95 41.62
C LEU A 232 -4.69 9.62 42.48
N SER A 233 -4.77 9.31 43.78
CA SER A 233 -5.85 9.76 44.67
C SER A 233 -6.02 11.28 44.80
N HIS A 234 -5.00 12.06 44.41
CA HIS A 234 -5.03 13.52 44.43
C HIS A 234 -5.40 14.16 43.09
N GLU A 235 -5.47 13.38 42.01
CA GLU A 235 -5.75 13.88 40.66
C GLU A 235 -7.25 14.07 40.45
N GLN A 236 -7.71 15.32 40.31
CA GLN A 236 -9.14 15.63 40.26
C GLN A 236 -9.83 15.24 38.95
N ASN A 237 -9.06 15.17 37.87
CA ASN A 237 -9.52 14.82 36.53
C ASN A 237 -9.33 13.34 36.20
N ILE A 238 -8.92 12.51 37.17
CA ILE A 238 -8.78 11.07 37.01
C ILE A 238 -9.74 10.35 37.97
N LYS A 239 -10.60 9.50 37.41
CA LYS A 239 -11.49 8.61 38.17
C LYS A 239 -10.99 7.18 38.03
N VAL A 240 -10.89 6.49 39.15
CA VAL A 240 -10.59 5.05 39.18
C VAL A 240 -11.84 4.32 39.65
N LEU A 241 -12.33 3.39 38.83
CA LEU A 241 -13.45 2.51 39.13
C LEU A 241 -12.90 1.10 39.23
N ILE A 242 -13.14 0.40 40.33
CA ILE A 242 -12.65 -0.97 40.52
C ILE A 242 -13.86 -1.90 40.66
N SER A 243 -13.96 -2.86 39.75
CA SER A 243 -15.01 -3.87 39.77
C SER A 243 -14.65 -5.01 40.74
N ASP A 244 -15.64 -5.56 41.45
CA ASP A 244 -15.41 -6.70 42.36
C ASP A 244 -15.12 -8.02 41.62
N ILE A 245 -15.57 -8.13 40.37
CA ILE A 245 -15.43 -9.32 39.54
C ILE A 245 -14.91 -8.94 38.15
N ASN A 246 -14.18 -9.87 37.53
CA ASN A 246 -13.79 -9.75 36.13
C ASN A 246 -14.98 -10.07 35.22
N GLY A 247 -15.55 -9.04 34.60
CA GLY A 247 -16.72 -9.11 33.72
C GLY A 247 -16.36 -9.04 32.22
N GLY A 248 -15.12 -8.75 31.87
CA GLY A 248 -14.64 -8.62 30.50
C GLY A 248 -14.52 -7.17 30.04
N ILE A 249 -13.92 -6.98 28.87
CA ILE A 249 -13.52 -5.65 28.36
C ILE A 249 -14.75 -4.77 28.15
N ALA A 250 -15.82 -5.30 27.56
CA ALA A 250 -17.06 -4.55 27.37
C ALA A 250 -17.72 -4.17 28.70
N ALA A 251 -17.69 -5.03 29.73
CA ALA A 251 -18.28 -4.73 31.03
C ALA A 251 -17.54 -3.58 31.72
N ALA A 252 -16.21 -3.64 31.76
CA ALA A 252 -15.38 -2.56 32.28
C ALA A 252 -15.55 -1.26 31.50
N THR A 253 -15.56 -1.33 30.16
CA THR A 253 -15.79 -0.14 29.32
C THR A 253 -17.16 0.48 29.58
N ASN A 254 -18.22 -0.34 29.70
CA ASN A 254 -19.58 0.11 30.01
C ASN A 254 -19.65 0.83 31.36
N ALA A 255 -19.02 0.29 32.41
CA ALA A 255 -18.96 0.92 33.72
C ALA A 255 -18.30 2.31 33.63
N GLY A 256 -17.25 2.44 32.84
CA GLY A 256 -16.59 3.73 32.58
C GLY A 256 -17.48 4.73 31.84
N VAL A 257 -18.18 4.30 30.77
CA VAL A 257 -19.11 5.16 30.01
C VAL A 257 -20.25 5.69 30.88
N ILE A 258 -20.78 4.86 31.79
CA ILE A 258 -21.84 5.27 32.71
C ILE A 258 -21.37 6.41 33.62
N GLN A 259 -20.13 6.33 34.13
CA GLN A 259 -19.52 7.32 35.01
C GLN A 259 -18.94 8.55 34.29
N ALA A 260 -18.83 8.50 32.95
CA ALA A 260 -18.42 9.61 32.13
C ALA A 260 -19.36 10.81 32.29
N SER A 261 -18.79 12.01 32.34
CA SER A 261 -19.49 13.29 32.44
C SER A 261 -19.32 14.16 31.21
N GLY A 262 -18.38 13.82 30.32
CA GLY A 262 -18.12 14.52 29.08
C GLY A 262 -19.28 14.42 28.09
N LEU A 263 -19.49 15.50 27.34
CA LEU A 263 -20.40 15.50 26.18
C LEU A 263 -19.98 14.45 25.14
N TRP A 264 -18.67 14.30 24.98
CA TRP A 264 -18.00 13.33 24.13
C TRP A 264 -17.30 12.26 24.95
N VAL A 265 -17.23 11.05 24.42
CA VAL A 265 -16.49 9.93 24.99
C VAL A 265 -15.53 9.37 23.94
N THR A 266 -14.32 9.03 24.36
CA THR A 266 -13.36 8.25 23.57
C THR A 266 -12.86 7.05 24.37
N PHE A 267 -12.29 6.08 23.66
CA PHE A 267 -11.76 4.86 24.23
C PHE A 267 -10.26 4.74 23.92
N LEU A 268 -9.51 4.18 24.86
CA LEU A 268 -8.09 3.92 24.70
C LEU A 268 -7.74 2.63 25.46
N ASP A 269 -6.82 1.84 24.93
CA ASP A 269 -6.30 0.67 25.65
C ASP A 269 -5.29 1.13 26.71
N HIS A 270 -5.15 0.36 27.80
CA HIS A 270 -4.31 0.73 28.94
C HIS A 270 -2.81 0.80 28.63
N ASP A 271 -2.37 0.25 27.49
CA ASP A 271 -0.99 0.28 27.00
C ASP A 271 -0.74 1.30 25.89
N ASP A 272 -1.77 2.03 25.45
CA ASP A 272 -1.65 3.09 24.47
C ASP A 272 -1.38 4.46 25.10
N VAL A 273 -1.00 5.43 24.27
CA VAL A 273 -0.56 6.77 24.68
C VAL A 273 -1.29 7.82 23.85
N ILE A 274 -1.76 8.89 24.47
CA ILE A 274 -2.38 10.02 23.76
C ILE A 274 -1.26 10.85 23.10
N ALA A 275 -1.40 11.14 21.81
CA ALA A 275 -0.38 11.87 21.08
C ALA A 275 -0.28 13.34 21.55
N PRO A 276 0.88 14.00 21.35
CA PRO A 276 1.02 15.42 21.67
C PRO A 276 -0.05 16.29 21.01
N HIS A 277 -0.66 17.18 21.78
CA HIS A 277 -1.70 18.13 21.32
C HIS A 277 -2.97 17.48 20.74
N ALA A 278 -3.20 16.18 20.92
CA ALA A 278 -4.37 15.49 20.37
C ALA A 278 -5.70 16.14 20.78
N PHE A 279 -5.89 16.42 22.08
CA PHE A 279 -7.16 16.99 22.56
C PHE A 279 -7.42 18.38 22.00
N LYS A 280 -6.37 19.17 21.81
CA LYS A 280 -6.45 20.52 21.24
C LYS A 280 -6.95 20.45 19.81
N ILE A 281 -6.32 19.58 19.00
CA ILE A 281 -6.67 19.43 17.58
C ILE A 281 -8.06 18.80 17.42
N ILE A 282 -8.42 17.84 18.28
CA ILE A 282 -9.77 17.26 18.32
C ILE A 282 -10.82 18.31 18.67
N LEU A 283 -10.60 19.08 19.75
CA LEU A 283 -11.57 20.09 20.18
C LEU A 283 -11.74 21.19 19.12
N SER A 284 -10.65 21.66 18.51
CA SER A 284 -10.73 22.60 17.38
C SER A 284 -11.54 22.01 16.23
N ALA A 285 -11.32 20.74 15.86
CA ALA A 285 -12.11 20.08 14.82
C ALA A 285 -13.60 20.00 15.17
N LEU A 286 -13.96 19.70 16.42
CA LEU A 286 -15.35 19.64 16.87
C LEU A 286 -16.02 21.03 16.88
N LEU A 287 -15.29 22.08 17.25
CA LEU A 287 -15.81 23.45 17.27
C LEU A 287 -15.97 24.06 15.88
N GLU A 288 -15.07 23.73 14.96
CA GLU A 288 -15.13 24.18 13.56
C GLU A 288 -16.27 23.52 12.76
N ASN A 289 -16.77 22.35 13.23
CA ASN A 289 -17.78 21.55 12.53
C ASN A 289 -18.97 21.27 13.46
N SER A 290 -19.93 22.19 13.52
CA SER A 290 -21.04 22.14 14.47
C SER A 290 -22.00 20.95 14.27
N ASP A 291 -21.99 20.33 13.10
CA ASP A 291 -22.84 19.20 12.70
C ASP A 291 -22.18 17.83 12.90
N VAL A 292 -20.95 17.79 13.41
CA VAL A 292 -20.26 16.54 13.74
C VAL A 292 -21.03 15.74 14.79
N GLU A 293 -21.19 14.45 14.51
CA GLU A 293 -21.78 13.49 15.45
C GLU A 293 -20.84 12.30 15.73
N PHE A 294 -19.85 12.11 14.87
CA PHE A 294 -18.80 11.12 15.06
C PHE A 294 -17.49 11.65 14.47
N LEU A 295 -16.39 11.49 15.21
CA LEU A 295 -15.06 11.88 14.76
C LEU A 295 -14.08 10.72 15.01
N TYR A 296 -13.27 10.37 14.02
CA TYR A 296 -12.17 9.42 14.19
C TYR A 296 -10.86 10.00 13.65
N THR A 297 -9.73 9.44 14.11
CA THR A 297 -8.40 9.98 13.83
C THR A 297 -7.49 8.95 13.18
N ASP A 298 -6.31 9.38 12.73
CA ASP A 298 -5.22 8.47 12.36
C ASP A 298 -4.52 7.93 13.63
N GLU A 299 -3.61 6.97 13.46
CA GLU A 299 -2.80 6.45 14.58
C GLU A 299 -1.34 6.20 14.22
N ALA A 300 -0.46 6.35 15.21
CA ALA A 300 0.93 5.96 15.11
C ALA A 300 1.10 4.55 15.68
N VAL A 301 1.80 3.68 14.97
CA VAL A 301 2.18 2.36 15.48
C VAL A 301 3.54 2.49 16.14
N VAL A 302 3.65 2.11 17.41
CA VAL A 302 4.89 2.24 18.18
C VAL A 302 5.34 0.92 18.81
N SER A 303 6.64 0.85 19.10
CA SER A 303 7.25 -0.27 19.81
C SER A 303 6.85 -0.29 21.29
N GLU A 304 7.26 -1.34 22.00
CA GLU A 304 7.11 -1.42 23.45
C GLU A 304 7.75 -0.26 24.21
N ARG A 305 8.71 0.45 23.59
CA ARG A 305 9.40 1.61 24.16
C ARG A 305 8.92 2.94 23.56
N LEU A 306 7.76 2.95 22.91
CA LEU A 306 7.19 4.11 22.22
C LEU A 306 8.02 4.62 21.03
N GLU A 307 8.87 3.77 20.45
CA GLU A 307 9.61 4.15 19.23
C GLU A 307 8.69 4.00 18.00
N PRO A 308 8.60 5.00 17.10
CA PRO A 308 7.75 4.92 15.93
C PRO A 308 8.13 3.78 14.97
N GLN A 309 7.13 2.97 14.59
CA GLN A 309 7.27 1.83 13.67
C GLN A 309 6.43 1.96 12.41
N GLY A 310 5.32 2.71 12.45
CA GLY A 310 4.42 2.87 11.33
C GLY A 310 3.33 3.91 11.58
N LEU A 311 2.49 4.13 10.56
CA LEU A 311 1.30 4.99 10.62
C LEU A 311 0.12 4.23 10.02
N MET A 312 -1.05 4.28 10.66
CA MET A 312 -2.32 3.94 10.01
C MET A 312 -3.01 5.22 9.60
N LEU A 313 -2.76 5.61 8.34
CA LEU A 313 -3.36 6.78 7.71
C LEU A 313 -4.64 6.37 6.98
N LYS A 314 -5.78 6.82 7.50
CA LYS A 314 -7.12 6.36 7.13
C LYS A 314 -7.76 7.23 6.03
N PRO A 315 -8.62 6.67 5.17
CA PRO A 315 -9.46 7.47 4.28
C PRO A 315 -10.53 8.23 5.09
N ALA A 316 -11.29 9.11 4.44
CA ALA A 316 -12.59 9.54 4.97
C ALA A 316 -13.57 8.36 5.04
N TYR A 317 -14.73 8.55 5.69
CA TYR A 317 -15.60 7.46 6.06
C TYR A 317 -16.05 6.58 4.86
N ASP A 318 -15.67 5.31 4.90
CA ASP A 318 -15.94 4.31 3.88
C ASP A 318 -16.66 3.08 4.48
N PRO A 319 -17.99 2.99 4.35
CA PRO A 319 -18.76 1.84 4.86
C PRO A 319 -18.43 0.54 4.13
N VAL A 320 -17.91 0.61 2.89
CA VAL A 320 -17.55 -0.58 2.12
C VAL A 320 -16.27 -1.18 2.67
N LEU A 321 -15.24 -0.35 2.90
CA LEU A 321 -14.02 -0.79 3.58
C LEU A 321 -14.33 -1.26 5.00
N LEU A 322 -15.23 -0.56 5.71
CA LEU A 322 -15.66 -0.95 7.04
C LEU A 322 -16.22 -2.38 7.03
N SER A 323 -17.04 -2.76 6.03
CA SER A 323 -17.57 -4.14 5.93
C SER A 323 -16.52 -5.24 5.80
N GLY A 324 -15.30 -4.90 5.38
CA GLY A 324 -14.18 -5.83 5.25
C GLY A 324 -13.25 -5.86 6.47
N MET A 325 -13.19 -4.77 7.24
CA MET A 325 -12.35 -4.62 8.43
C MET A 325 -12.76 -3.41 9.28
N ASN A 326 -12.54 -3.48 10.60
CA ASN A 326 -12.57 -2.30 11.45
C ASN A 326 -11.31 -1.44 11.21
N TYR A 327 -11.32 -0.58 10.19
CA TYR A 327 -10.19 0.31 9.91
C TYR A 327 -10.20 1.59 10.78
N ILE A 328 -11.30 1.88 11.47
CA ILE A 328 -11.48 3.07 12.30
C ILE A 328 -10.83 2.88 13.69
N ASN A 329 -10.90 1.66 14.24
CA ASN A 329 -10.32 1.26 15.53
C ASN A 329 -10.86 2.07 16.73
N HIS A 330 -10.25 1.89 17.90
CA HIS A 330 -10.83 2.24 19.20
C HIS A 330 -10.72 3.72 19.58
N PHE A 331 -9.73 4.48 19.10
CA PHE A 331 -9.64 5.92 19.40
C PHE A 331 -10.57 6.76 18.52
N SER A 332 -11.86 6.66 18.82
CA SER A 332 -12.93 7.38 18.14
C SER A 332 -13.73 8.19 19.14
N ILE A 333 -14.20 9.36 18.73
CA ILE A 333 -14.91 10.34 19.56
C ILE A 333 -16.40 10.23 19.26
N TYR A 334 -17.15 9.77 20.26
CA TYR A 334 -18.58 9.49 20.18
C TYR A 334 -19.37 10.49 21.02
N ARG A 335 -20.58 10.88 20.57
CA ARG A 335 -21.56 11.50 21.47
C ARG A 335 -21.90 10.51 22.59
N ARG A 336 -21.69 10.93 23.84
CA ARG A 336 -21.99 10.11 25.02
C ARG A 336 -23.44 9.64 25.02
N GLN A 337 -24.38 10.57 24.80
CA GLN A 337 -25.82 10.27 24.87
C GLN A 337 -26.21 9.17 23.87
N LYS A 338 -25.70 9.22 22.64
CA LYS A 338 -26.00 8.20 21.63
C LYS A 338 -25.47 6.81 22.02
N ILE A 339 -24.31 6.70 22.69
CA ILE A 339 -23.84 5.40 23.20
C ILE A 339 -24.80 4.85 24.27
N LEU A 340 -25.31 5.71 25.16
CA LEU A 340 -26.29 5.31 26.17
C LEU A 340 -27.60 4.84 25.52
N ASP A 341 -28.10 5.58 24.54
CA ASP A 341 -29.36 5.27 23.83
C ASP A 341 -29.26 3.95 23.05
N LEU A 342 -28.07 3.61 22.55
CA LEU A 342 -27.77 2.34 21.86
C LEU A 342 -27.62 1.14 22.79
N GLY A 343 -27.69 1.34 24.12
CA GLY A 343 -27.53 0.27 25.10
C GLY A 343 -26.06 -0.16 25.35
N LEU A 344 -25.10 0.75 25.15
CA LEU A 344 -23.67 0.56 25.45
C LEU A 344 -22.99 -0.54 24.60
N PHE A 345 -21.86 -1.09 25.05
CA PHE A 345 -21.14 -2.19 24.41
C PHE A 345 -21.79 -3.55 24.71
N ASN A 346 -21.82 -4.41 23.71
CA ASN A 346 -22.33 -5.78 23.85
C ASN A 346 -21.25 -6.72 24.41
N GLN A 347 -21.43 -7.18 25.66
CA GLN A 347 -20.51 -8.08 26.35
C GLN A 347 -20.35 -9.44 25.67
N SER A 348 -21.35 -9.90 24.89
CA SER A 348 -21.24 -11.18 24.17
C SER A 348 -20.25 -11.13 23.01
N LEU A 349 -19.74 -9.94 22.66
CA LEU A 349 -18.86 -9.70 21.51
C LEU A 349 -17.45 -9.28 21.96
N ASP A 350 -17.07 -9.56 23.19
CA ASP A 350 -15.71 -9.35 23.72
C ASP A 350 -14.62 -9.90 22.77
N GLY A 351 -13.68 -9.02 22.42
CA GLY A 351 -12.68 -9.19 21.36
C GLY A 351 -12.98 -8.37 20.09
N SER A 352 -14.22 -7.95 19.87
CA SER A 352 -14.64 -7.05 18.78
C SER A 352 -15.86 -6.20 19.16
N GLN A 353 -16.00 -5.92 20.45
CA GLN A 353 -17.08 -5.11 21.03
C GLN A 353 -17.06 -3.67 20.51
N ASP A 354 -15.88 -3.14 20.19
CA ASP A 354 -15.65 -1.84 19.56
C ASP A 354 -16.22 -1.80 18.15
N TYR A 355 -16.00 -2.86 17.37
CA TYR A 355 -16.50 -2.95 16.01
C TYR A 355 -18.04 -3.07 15.97
N ASP A 356 -18.64 -3.83 16.90
CA ASP A 356 -20.09 -3.88 17.06
C ASP A 356 -20.68 -2.51 17.43
N LEU A 357 -20.13 -1.83 18.44
CA LEU A 357 -20.59 -0.50 18.81
C LEU A 357 -20.48 0.46 17.62
N LEU A 358 -19.34 0.45 16.92
CA LEU A 358 -19.12 1.30 15.76
C LEU A 358 -20.15 1.07 14.66
N LEU A 359 -20.44 -0.19 14.32
CA LEU A 359 -21.46 -0.54 13.32
C LEU A 359 -22.85 -0.04 13.75
N ARG A 360 -23.27 -0.31 14.99
CA ARG A 360 -24.54 0.21 15.54
C ARG A 360 -24.61 1.73 15.57
N TYR A 361 -23.49 2.38 15.89
CA TYR A 361 -23.42 3.83 15.99
C TYR A 361 -23.56 4.51 14.62
N LEU A 362 -23.01 3.91 13.56
CA LEU A 362 -22.97 4.50 12.23
C LEU A 362 -24.21 4.16 11.36
N GLU A 363 -24.98 3.13 11.70
CA GLU A 363 -26.08 2.61 10.87
C GLU A 363 -27.09 3.68 10.42
N ASP A 364 -27.55 4.55 11.33
CA ASP A 364 -28.51 5.62 11.03
C ASP A 364 -27.89 7.02 10.96
N LEU A 365 -26.56 7.11 10.88
CA LEU A 365 -25.89 8.39 10.87
C LEU A 365 -25.66 8.88 9.43
N ASP A 366 -26.19 10.07 9.10
CA ASP A 366 -25.85 10.71 7.83
C ASP A 366 -24.33 10.81 7.71
N ARG A 367 -23.80 10.26 6.63
CA ARG A 367 -22.36 10.18 6.34
C ARG A 367 -21.66 11.54 6.35
N SER A 368 -22.41 12.63 6.09
CA SER A 368 -21.90 14.00 6.21
C SER A 368 -21.57 14.43 7.64
N LYS A 369 -22.10 13.73 8.65
CA LYS A 369 -21.82 13.98 10.08
C LYS A 369 -20.70 13.11 10.65
N VAL A 370 -20.08 12.29 9.81
CA VAL A 370 -18.98 11.37 10.15
C VAL A 370 -17.68 11.99 9.66
N TYR A 371 -16.90 12.51 10.60
CA TYR A 371 -15.67 13.23 10.31
C TYR A 371 -14.45 12.36 10.55
N HIS A 372 -13.51 12.47 9.63
CA HIS A 372 -12.15 11.98 9.79
C HIS A 372 -11.23 13.17 10.04
N LEU A 373 -10.46 13.13 11.12
CA LEU A 373 -9.37 14.07 11.40
C LEU A 373 -8.03 13.42 11.03
N PRO A 374 -7.36 13.83 9.93
CA PRO A 374 -6.09 13.24 9.49
C PRO A 374 -4.92 13.64 10.40
N PHE A 375 -4.95 13.17 11.63
CA PHE A 375 -3.98 13.47 12.68
C PHE A 375 -3.76 12.20 13.51
N PRO A 376 -2.51 11.70 13.65
CA PRO A 376 -2.21 10.57 14.51
C PRO A 376 -2.44 10.94 15.99
N ALA A 377 -3.68 10.81 16.48
CA ALA A 377 -4.07 11.36 17.79
C ALA A 377 -3.70 10.46 18.98
N TYR A 378 -3.26 9.23 18.70
CA TYR A 378 -2.77 8.30 19.70
C TYR A 378 -1.69 7.39 19.13
N TRP A 379 -0.89 6.82 20.03
CA TRP A 379 0.17 5.88 19.72
C TRP A 379 -0.29 4.49 20.17
N TRP A 380 -0.54 3.65 19.18
CA TRP A 380 -0.92 2.26 19.36
C TRP A 380 0.32 1.40 19.62
N ARG A 381 0.43 0.87 20.84
CA ARG A 381 1.56 0.02 21.22
C ARG A 381 1.38 -1.39 20.69
N ARG A 382 2.29 -1.83 19.80
CA ARG A 382 2.26 -3.20 19.28
C ARG A 382 3.33 -4.07 19.93
N THR A 383 2.88 -4.94 20.81
CA THR A 383 3.71 -5.94 21.48
C THR A 383 3.56 -7.33 20.86
N LYS A 384 4.56 -8.20 21.04
CA LYS A 384 4.39 -9.62 20.74
C LYS A 384 3.48 -10.23 21.82
N GLY A 385 2.24 -10.55 21.45
CA GLY A 385 1.26 -11.15 22.35
C GLY A 385 0.17 -10.21 22.86
N SER A 386 -0.21 -9.18 22.11
CA SER A 386 -1.42 -8.37 22.38
C SER A 386 -2.66 -9.27 22.55
N TYR A 387 -3.69 -8.79 23.27
CA TYR A 387 -4.95 -9.52 23.45
C TYR A 387 -5.53 -9.99 22.10
N SER A 388 -5.51 -9.10 21.11
CA SER A 388 -5.93 -9.38 19.73
C SER A 388 -5.16 -10.51 19.05
N GLN A 389 -3.87 -10.72 19.37
CA GLN A 389 -3.11 -11.86 18.87
C GLN A 389 -3.41 -13.16 19.63
N ARG A 390 -3.61 -13.08 20.95
CA ARG A 390 -3.89 -14.25 21.80
C ARG A 390 -5.28 -14.84 21.56
N PHE A 391 -6.26 -13.99 21.26
CA PHE A 391 -7.67 -14.37 21.09
C PHE A 391 -8.21 -14.06 19.69
N ILE A 392 -7.34 -14.10 18.68
CA ILE A 392 -7.67 -13.68 17.32
C ILE A 392 -8.89 -14.42 16.73
N GLU A 393 -9.05 -15.71 17.02
CA GLU A 393 -10.18 -16.51 16.54
C GLU A 393 -11.50 -16.06 17.17
N LYS A 394 -11.52 -15.89 18.50
CA LYS A 394 -12.69 -15.39 19.24
C LYS A 394 -13.09 -13.99 18.74
N ALA A 395 -12.12 -13.08 18.63
CA ALA A 395 -12.33 -11.74 18.09
C ALA A 395 -12.88 -11.79 16.66
N THR A 396 -12.27 -12.57 15.78
CA THR A 396 -12.72 -12.72 14.39
C THR A 396 -14.18 -13.23 14.30
N ASN A 397 -14.55 -14.19 15.14
CA ASN A 397 -15.93 -14.70 15.18
C ASN A 397 -16.91 -13.65 15.72
N ALA A 398 -16.52 -12.89 16.75
CA ALA A 398 -17.30 -11.77 17.26
C ALA A 398 -17.50 -10.68 16.20
N ALA A 399 -16.45 -10.31 15.47
CA ALA A 399 -16.50 -9.34 14.36
C ALA A 399 -17.46 -9.78 13.25
N ARG A 400 -17.41 -11.05 12.84
CA ARG A 400 -18.34 -11.61 11.84
C ARG A 400 -19.78 -11.60 12.33
N LYS A 401 -20.01 -11.93 13.60
CA LYS A 401 -21.35 -11.84 14.22
C LYS A 401 -21.84 -10.39 14.22
N ALA A 402 -21.00 -9.42 14.61
CA ALA A 402 -21.35 -8.00 14.59
C ALA A 402 -21.75 -7.53 13.18
N LEU A 403 -21.03 -7.97 12.15
CA LEU A 403 -21.38 -7.72 10.74
C LEU A 403 -22.73 -8.32 10.37
N CYS A 404 -22.95 -9.61 10.66
CA CYS A 404 -24.25 -10.26 10.41
C CYS A 404 -25.40 -9.51 11.10
N ASP A 405 -25.23 -9.16 12.38
CA ASP A 405 -26.24 -8.45 13.16
C ASP A 405 -26.52 -7.06 12.57
N SER A 406 -25.49 -6.36 12.06
CA SER A 406 -25.64 -5.05 11.40
C SER A 406 -26.43 -5.14 10.10
N PHE A 407 -26.11 -6.09 9.23
CA PHE A 407 -26.85 -6.27 8.00
C PHE A 407 -28.30 -6.72 8.27
N LEU A 408 -28.50 -7.56 9.30
CA LEU A 408 -29.82 -8.01 9.71
C LEU A 408 -30.71 -6.86 10.17
N ARG A 409 -30.18 -5.90 10.93
CA ARG A 409 -30.91 -4.68 11.34
C ARG A 409 -31.31 -3.83 10.13
N SER A 410 -30.47 -3.77 9.12
CA SER A 410 -30.76 -3.16 7.81
C SER A 410 -31.60 -4.05 6.88
N GLY A 411 -32.20 -5.14 7.37
CA GLY A 411 -33.12 -6.02 6.63
C GLY A 411 -32.45 -7.04 5.70
N HIS A 412 -31.14 -7.23 5.81
CA HIS A 412 -30.36 -8.12 4.95
C HIS A 412 -29.80 -9.30 5.74
N VAL A 413 -30.17 -10.52 5.36
CA VAL A 413 -29.53 -11.73 5.87
C VAL A 413 -28.31 -12.02 5.01
N ILE A 414 -27.12 -12.00 5.62
CA ILE A 414 -25.86 -12.24 4.92
C ILE A 414 -25.05 -13.36 5.59
N GLN A 415 -24.08 -13.88 4.86
CA GLN A 415 -22.98 -14.67 5.41
C GLN A 415 -21.69 -13.87 5.35
N VAL A 416 -20.78 -14.11 6.29
CA VAL A 416 -19.47 -13.46 6.32
C VAL A 416 -18.39 -14.53 6.26
N GLN A 417 -17.59 -14.50 5.20
CA GLN A 417 -16.49 -15.41 4.95
C GLN A 417 -15.15 -14.72 5.26
N PRO A 418 -14.07 -15.48 5.48
CA PRO A 418 -12.72 -14.94 5.41
C PRO A 418 -12.48 -14.27 4.04
N ALA A 419 -11.79 -13.14 4.02
CA ALA A 419 -11.18 -12.60 2.80
C ALA A 419 -9.82 -13.27 2.55
N LEU A 420 -8.80 -12.53 2.08
CA LEU A 420 -7.48 -13.12 1.84
C LEU A 420 -6.81 -13.65 3.13
N THR A 421 -7.10 -13.05 4.28
CA THR A 421 -6.64 -13.51 5.59
C THR A 421 -7.81 -13.86 6.49
N ALA A 422 -7.58 -14.71 7.49
CA ALA A 422 -8.62 -15.17 8.40
C ALA A 422 -9.30 -14.02 9.17
N SER A 423 -8.55 -12.96 9.49
CA SER A 423 -9.02 -11.80 10.26
C SER A 423 -9.71 -10.73 9.40
N LEU A 424 -9.69 -10.87 8.07
CA LEU A 424 -10.39 -9.97 7.16
C LEU A 424 -11.71 -10.60 6.70
N HIS A 425 -12.65 -9.75 6.29
CA HIS A 425 -14.04 -10.16 6.06
C HIS A 425 -14.47 -9.96 4.61
N ARG A 426 -15.19 -10.94 4.08
CA ARG A 426 -15.94 -10.85 2.83
C ARG A 426 -17.40 -11.14 3.13
N ILE A 427 -18.21 -10.09 3.09
CA ILE A 427 -19.66 -10.26 3.18
C ILE A 427 -20.20 -10.84 1.86
N ASP A 428 -21.12 -11.78 1.96
CA ASP A 428 -21.85 -12.33 0.82
C ASP A 428 -23.09 -11.48 0.55
N LEU A 429 -23.10 -10.85 -0.63
CA LEU A 429 -24.20 -10.01 -1.12
C LEU A 429 -24.84 -10.62 -2.38
N THR A 430 -24.65 -11.91 -2.62
CA THR A 430 -25.25 -12.61 -3.76
C THR A 430 -26.78 -12.59 -3.70
N TYR A 431 -27.39 -12.79 -4.86
CA TYR A 431 -28.85 -12.90 -4.98
C TYR A 431 -29.27 -14.35 -4.75
N ASP A 432 -30.36 -14.54 -4.01
CA ASP A 432 -30.84 -15.85 -3.58
C ASP A 432 -31.33 -16.69 -4.78
N ASN A 433 -32.04 -16.08 -5.72
CA ASN A 433 -32.58 -16.78 -6.89
C ASN A 433 -31.89 -16.33 -8.19
N VAL A 434 -31.80 -17.26 -9.14
CA VAL A 434 -31.24 -17.01 -10.48
C VAL A 434 -31.99 -15.88 -11.21
N GLY A 435 -33.31 -15.77 -11.00
CA GLY A 435 -34.16 -14.75 -11.62
C GLY A 435 -34.00 -13.34 -11.06
N ASP A 436 -33.39 -13.20 -9.87
CA ASP A 436 -33.22 -11.90 -9.21
C ASP A 436 -31.99 -11.15 -9.72
N TRP A 437 -31.11 -11.82 -10.48
CA TRP A 437 -29.91 -11.21 -11.04
C TRP A 437 -30.28 -10.23 -12.17
N PRO A 438 -29.93 -8.94 -12.04
CA PRO A 438 -30.30 -7.92 -13.01
C PRO A 438 -29.66 -8.20 -14.37
N LYS A 439 -30.34 -7.81 -15.46
CA LYS A 439 -29.75 -7.96 -16.80
C LYS A 439 -28.54 -7.03 -16.94
N VAL A 440 -27.39 -7.56 -17.36
CA VAL A 440 -26.18 -6.77 -17.67
C VAL A 440 -26.01 -6.61 -19.17
N SER A 441 -25.89 -5.39 -19.68
CA SER A 441 -25.41 -5.13 -21.05
C SER A 441 -23.91 -4.93 -21.04
N ILE A 442 -23.17 -5.85 -21.64
CA ILE A 442 -21.71 -5.78 -21.78
C ILE A 442 -21.40 -5.06 -23.09
N ILE A 443 -20.78 -3.89 -23.02
CA ILE A 443 -20.37 -3.09 -24.17
C ILE A 443 -18.88 -3.23 -24.38
N ILE A 444 -18.49 -3.68 -25.58
CA ILE A 444 -17.10 -3.89 -25.98
C ILE A 444 -16.78 -3.00 -27.19
N PRO A 445 -16.13 -1.83 -27.00
CA PRO A 445 -15.52 -1.10 -28.11
C PRO A 445 -14.39 -1.94 -28.72
N SER A 446 -14.42 -2.14 -30.04
CA SER A 446 -13.43 -2.99 -30.72
C SER A 446 -13.07 -2.45 -32.09
N ARG A 447 -11.88 -2.83 -32.55
CA ARG A 447 -11.43 -2.73 -33.95
C ARG A 447 -10.33 -3.75 -34.18
N ASP A 448 -10.57 -4.68 -35.10
CA ASP A 448 -9.63 -5.76 -35.46
C ASP A 448 -9.21 -6.61 -34.24
N SER A 449 -8.05 -7.28 -34.31
CA SER A 449 -7.48 -8.16 -33.26
C SER A 449 -8.34 -9.37 -32.90
N TYR A 450 -8.52 -10.28 -33.88
CA TYR A 450 -9.26 -11.53 -33.71
C TYR A 450 -8.91 -12.29 -32.43
N GLU A 451 -7.63 -12.44 -32.11
CA GLU A 451 -7.16 -13.24 -30.97
C GLU A 451 -7.63 -12.69 -29.62
N LEU A 452 -7.63 -11.36 -29.47
CA LEU A 452 -8.08 -10.70 -28.25
C LEU A 452 -9.61 -10.76 -28.14
N LEU A 453 -10.29 -10.47 -29.25
CA LEU A 453 -11.75 -10.46 -29.28
C LEU A 453 -12.35 -11.87 -29.11
N GLU A 454 -11.73 -12.90 -29.67
CA GLU A 454 -12.10 -14.29 -29.43
C GLU A 454 -11.92 -14.66 -27.97
N CYS A 455 -10.78 -14.28 -27.37
CA CYS A 455 -10.50 -14.57 -25.97
C CYS A 455 -11.56 -13.97 -25.02
N VAL A 456 -11.90 -12.68 -25.20
CA VAL A 456 -12.90 -12.01 -24.34
C VAL A 456 -14.30 -12.58 -24.55
N LEU A 457 -14.71 -12.86 -25.80
CA LEU A 457 -16.05 -13.41 -26.07
C LEU A 457 -16.18 -14.85 -25.54
N ARG A 458 -15.16 -15.68 -25.73
CA ARG A 458 -15.09 -17.02 -25.14
C ARG A 458 -15.18 -16.96 -23.62
N GLY A 459 -14.41 -16.08 -22.97
CA GLY A 459 -14.46 -15.88 -21.52
C GLY A 459 -15.85 -15.45 -21.02
N ILE A 460 -16.54 -14.57 -21.76
CA ILE A 460 -17.90 -14.13 -21.40
C ILE A 460 -18.91 -15.26 -21.56
N PHE A 461 -18.93 -15.96 -22.70
CA PHE A 461 -19.99 -16.93 -22.98
C PHE A 461 -19.75 -18.32 -22.38
N GLU A 462 -18.51 -18.75 -22.24
CA GLU A 462 -18.16 -20.11 -21.81
C GLU A 462 -17.65 -20.17 -20.37
N GLU A 463 -17.01 -19.10 -19.86
CA GLU A 463 -16.32 -19.13 -18.57
C GLU A 463 -17.02 -18.29 -17.48
N THR A 464 -17.97 -17.43 -17.85
CA THR A 464 -18.69 -16.57 -16.89
C THR A 464 -19.99 -17.22 -16.40
N SER A 465 -20.12 -17.35 -15.07
CA SER A 465 -21.27 -17.98 -14.42
C SER A 465 -22.49 -17.07 -14.19
N TYR A 466 -22.45 -15.83 -14.72
CA TYR A 466 -23.53 -14.86 -14.55
C TYR A 466 -24.72 -15.22 -15.44
N PRO A 467 -25.95 -15.30 -14.90
CA PRO A 467 -27.05 -15.92 -15.62
C PRO A 467 -27.74 -15.02 -16.66
N ASN A 468 -27.62 -13.70 -16.55
CA ASN A 468 -28.48 -12.77 -17.29
C ASN A 468 -27.71 -11.60 -17.91
N PHE A 469 -27.10 -11.83 -19.07
CA PHE A 469 -26.38 -10.76 -19.78
C PHE A 469 -26.70 -10.74 -21.28
N GLU A 470 -26.31 -9.66 -21.94
CA GLU A 470 -26.16 -9.54 -23.40
C GLU A 470 -24.83 -8.87 -23.72
N VAL A 471 -24.29 -9.13 -24.91
CA VAL A 471 -23.03 -8.57 -25.37
C VAL A 471 -23.28 -7.71 -26.60
N ILE A 472 -22.75 -6.49 -26.58
CA ILE A 472 -22.85 -5.50 -27.65
C ILE A 472 -21.43 -5.09 -28.02
N VAL A 473 -20.96 -5.57 -29.18
CA VAL A 473 -19.68 -5.11 -29.74
C VAL A 473 -19.93 -3.88 -30.59
N VAL A 474 -19.20 -2.80 -30.31
CA VAL A 474 -19.21 -1.60 -31.14
C VAL A 474 -17.92 -1.57 -31.92
N ASP A 475 -18.04 -1.92 -33.19
CA ASP A 475 -16.92 -2.14 -34.10
C ASP A 475 -16.67 -0.88 -34.93
N ASN A 476 -15.47 -0.30 -34.80
CA ASN A 476 -15.11 0.94 -35.49
C ASN A 476 -14.54 0.71 -36.90
N GLY A 477 -15.08 -0.27 -37.62
CA GLY A 477 -14.79 -0.51 -39.04
C GLY A 477 -13.69 -1.54 -39.28
N THR A 478 -13.80 -2.72 -38.65
CA THR A 478 -12.89 -3.84 -38.88
C THR A 478 -12.87 -4.26 -40.35
N THR A 479 -11.68 -4.64 -40.83
CA THR A 479 -11.50 -5.26 -42.15
C THR A 479 -10.95 -6.68 -42.06
N ASP A 480 -10.69 -7.18 -40.84
CA ASP A 480 -10.23 -8.55 -40.62
C ASP A 480 -11.38 -9.54 -40.86
N SER A 481 -11.25 -10.37 -41.89
CA SER A 481 -12.26 -11.36 -42.24
C SER A 481 -12.53 -12.36 -41.12
N ARG A 482 -11.52 -12.67 -40.29
CA ARG A 482 -11.65 -13.58 -39.15
C ARG A 482 -12.55 -13.00 -38.06
N VAL A 483 -12.46 -11.68 -37.83
CA VAL A 483 -13.34 -10.97 -36.89
C VAL A 483 -14.79 -10.95 -37.40
N LEU A 484 -14.98 -10.70 -38.69
CA LEU A 484 -16.31 -10.74 -39.31
C LEU A 484 -16.94 -12.14 -39.25
N GLU A 485 -16.14 -13.20 -39.42
CA GLU A 485 -16.58 -14.58 -39.24
C GLU A 485 -16.92 -14.89 -37.78
N LEU A 486 -16.11 -14.39 -36.83
CA LEU A 486 -16.38 -14.51 -35.39
C LEU A 486 -17.72 -13.88 -35.00
N TYR A 487 -18.03 -12.69 -35.52
CA TYR A 487 -19.32 -12.04 -35.30
C TYR A 487 -20.48 -12.89 -35.81
N LYS A 488 -20.36 -13.45 -37.02
CA LYS A 488 -21.39 -14.34 -37.59
C LYS A 488 -21.60 -15.58 -36.73
N LYS A 489 -20.52 -16.20 -36.24
CA LYS A 489 -20.58 -17.36 -35.33
C LYS A 489 -21.45 -17.08 -34.11
N TYR A 490 -21.20 -15.97 -33.41
CA TYR A 490 -21.95 -15.62 -32.19
C TYR A 490 -23.37 -15.10 -32.46
N GLN A 491 -23.60 -14.41 -33.58
CA GLN A 491 -24.97 -14.03 -33.99
C GLN A 491 -25.83 -15.25 -34.33
N GLN A 492 -25.22 -16.34 -34.81
CA GLN A 492 -25.92 -17.57 -35.21
C GLN A 492 -26.08 -18.59 -34.09
N SER A 493 -25.31 -18.49 -32.99
CA SER A 493 -25.37 -19.45 -31.87
C SER A 493 -26.64 -19.34 -31.01
N GLY A 494 -27.49 -18.33 -31.25
CA GLY A 494 -28.67 -18.03 -30.42
C GLY A 494 -28.34 -17.27 -29.14
N GLU A 495 -27.08 -16.90 -28.94
CA GLU A 495 -26.64 -16.04 -27.85
C GLU A 495 -27.18 -14.62 -27.98
N LYS A 496 -27.28 -13.91 -26.85
CA LYS A 496 -27.68 -12.50 -26.80
C LYS A 496 -26.51 -11.61 -27.23
N PHE A 497 -26.08 -11.73 -28.49
CA PHE A 497 -24.93 -11.04 -29.06
C PHE A 497 -25.37 -10.08 -30.18
N ARG A 498 -24.84 -8.86 -30.16
CA ARG A 498 -25.10 -7.82 -31.17
C ARG A 498 -23.80 -7.12 -31.57
N VAL A 499 -23.75 -6.67 -32.81
CA VAL A 499 -22.64 -5.86 -33.34
C VAL A 499 -23.18 -4.60 -33.98
N SER A 500 -22.57 -3.46 -33.67
CA SER A 500 -22.81 -2.18 -34.33
C SER A 500 -21.56 -1.77 -35.10
N HIS A 501 -21.63 -1.77 -36.42
CA HIS A 501 -20.53 -1.32 -37.28
C HIS A 501 -20.58 0.18 -37.51
N ARG A 502 -19.46 0.86 -37.27
CA ARG A 502 -19.29 2.30 -37.54
C ARG A 502 -17.95 2.55 -38.21
N HIS A 503 -17.99 2.97 -39.47
CA HIS A 503 -16.78 3.34 -40.21
C HIS A 503 -16.38 4.79 -39.86
N GLU A 504 -15.71 4.95 -38.72
CA GLU A 504 -15.23 6.26 -38.24
C GLU A 504 -13.89 6.16 -37.50
N ALA A 505 -13.24 7.30 -37.25
CA ALA A 505 -12.05 7.34 -36.41
C ALA A 505 -12.36 6.87 -34.99
N PHE A 506 -11.42 6.18 -34.35
CA PHE A 506 -11.63 5.63 -33.02
C PHE A 506 -11.86 6.73 -31.97
N ASN A 507 -12.99 6.63 -31.28
CA ASN A 507 -13.36 7.44 -30.13
C ASN A 507 -14.06 6.48 -29.14
N PHE A 508 -13.38 6.15 -28.05
CA PHE A 508 -13.86 5.23 -27.04
C PHE A 508 -15.18 5.69 -26.43
N SER A 509 -15.27 6.96 -26.03
CA SER A 509 -16.48 7.55 -25.45
C SER A 509 -17.68 7.46 -26.39
N ARG A 510 -17.47 7.69 -27.69
CA ARG A 510 -18.50 7.53 -28.71
C ARG A 510 -18.91 6.07 -28.87
N SER A 511 -17.95 5.15 -28.97
CA SER A 511 -18.25 3.72 -29.07
C SER A 511 -19.05 3.23 -27.87
N VAL A 512 -18.69 3.66 -26.65
CA VAL A 512 -19.46 3.41 -25.43
C VAL A 512 -20.87 3.98 -25.55
N ASN A 513 -21.02 5.25 -25.91
CA ASN A 513 -22.30 5.92 -26.06
C ASN A 513 -23.21 5.22 -27.10
N CYS A 514 -22.65 4.71 -28.20
CA CYS A 514 -23.39 3.94 -29.18
C CYS A 514 -23.85 2.59 -28.63
N GLY A 515 -23.01 1.92 -27.83
CA GLY A 515 -23.40 0.72 -27.12
C GLY A 515 -24.51 0.98 -26.10
N LEU A 516 -24.46 2.13 -25.41
CA LEU A 516 -25.48 2.55 -24.44
C LEU A 516 -26.85 2.71 -25.09
N ASP A 517 -26.91 3.21 -26.33
CA ASP A 517 -28.16 3.35 -27.09
C ASP A 517 -28.80 1.98 -27.44
N LEU A 518 -27.99 0.92 -27.48
CA LEU A 518 -28.43 -0.44 -27.78
C LEU A 518 -28.66 -1.31 -26.53
N ALA A 519 -28.15 -0.86 -25.38
CA ALA A 519 -28.15 -1.59 -24.12
C ALA A 519 -29.57 -1.69 -23.53
N GLN A 520 -29.97 -2.91 -23.15
CA GLN A 520 -31.27 -3.21 -22.55
C GLN A 520 -31.17 -3.67 -21.09
N GLY A 521 -29.96 -3.68 -20.53
CA GLY A 521 -29.68 -4.13 -19.16
C GLY A 521 -30.04 -3.08 -18.12
N GLU A 522 -30.32 -3.57 -16.91
CA GLU A 522 -30.49 -2.76 -15.69
C GLU A 522 -29.14 -2.27 -15.15
N CYS A 523 -28.05 -2.85 -15.63
CA CYS A 523 -26.69 -2.38 -15.43
C CYS A 523 -25.92 -2.49 -16.75
N VAL A 524 -24.90 -1.66 -16.93
CA VAL A 524 -24.03 -1.70 -18.10
C VAL A 524 -22.60 -1.96 -17.65
N LEU A 525 -21.95 -2.94 -18.27
CA LEU A 525 -20.53 -3.19 -18.10
C LEU A 525 -19.78 -2.66 -19.31
N LEU A 526 -18.86 -1.73 -19.10
CA LEU A 526 -17.83 -1.40 -20.08
C LEU A 526 -16.69 -2.40 -19.93
N LEU A 527 -16.31 -3.04 -21.03
CA LEU A 527 -15.25 -4.03 -21.05
C LEU A 527 -14.37 -3.82 -22.27
N ASN A 528 -13.06 -3.70 -22.08
CA ASN A 528 -12.14 -3.65 -23.21
C ASN A 528 -12.08 -5.01 -23.94
N ASN A 529 -11.71 -4.98 -25.22
CA ASN A 529 -11.62 -6.18 -26.05
C ASN A 529 -10.41 -7.08 -25.73
N ASP A 530 -9.49 -6.62 -24.87
CA ASP A 530 -8.26 -7.29 -24.46
C ASP A 530 -8.29 -7.74 -22.99
N ILE A 531 -9.49 -7.97 -22.47
CA ILE A 531 -9.74 -8.58 -21.17
C ILE A 531 -9.83 -10.09 -21.29
N GLU A 532 -9.20 -10.79 -20.35
CA GLU A 532 -9.31 -12.24 -20.20
C GLU A 532 -9.93 -12.58 -18.85
N VAL A 533 -10.96 -13.44 -18.89
CA VAL A 533 -11.67 -13.93 -17.71
C VAL A 533 -10.76 -14.89 -16.93
N ARG A 534 -10.74 -14.74 -15.60
CA ARG A 534 -9.92 -15.58 -14.72
C ARG A 534 -10.76 -16.39 -13.73
N GLU A 535 -11.83 -15.81 -13.22
CA GLU A 535 -12.70 -16.44 -12.22
C GLU A 535 -14.14 -16.39 -12.69
N SER A 536 -14.84 -17.52 -12.74
CA SER A 536 -16.19 -17.59 -13.32
C SER A 536 -17.25 -16.75 -12.60
N SER A 537 -17.02 -16.36 -11.35
CA SER A 537 -17.96 -15.56 -10.54
C SER A 537 -17.70 -14.04 -10.62
N TRP A 538 -16.72 -13.58 -11.40
CA TRP A 538 -16.28 -12.18 -11.46
C TRP A 538 -17.43 -11.18 -11.64
N LEU A 539 -18.35 -11.44 -12.58
CA LEU A 539 -19.45 -10.52 -12.86
C LEU A 539 -20.53 -10.57 -11.76
N LYS A 540 -20.75 -11.73 -11.13
CA LYS A 540 -21.64 -11.84 -9.95
C LYS A 540 -21.11 -10.99 -8.80
N GLU A 541 -19.80 -11.04 -8.56
CA GLU A 541 -19.16 -10.23 -7.54
C GLU A 541 -19.29 -8.73 -7.84
N MET A 542 -19.02 -8.29 -9.08
CA MET A 542 -19.16 -6.89 -9.46
C MET A 542 -20.61 -6.40 -9.30
N VAL A 543 -21.60 -7.18 -9.76
CA VAL A 543 -23.03 -6.82 -9.63
C VAL A 543 -23.46 -6.80 -8.17
N SER A 544 -22.99 -7.74 -7.34
CA SER A 544 -23.33 -7.77 -5.91
C SER A 544 -22.84 -6.52 -5.17
N CYS A 545 -21.75 -5.90 -5.62
CA CYS A 545 -21.25 -4.64 -5.04
C CYS A 545 -22.20 -3.44 -5.27
N LEU A 546 -23.11 -3.50 -6.24
CA LEU A 546 -24.13 -2.45 -6.43
C LEU A 546 -25.18 -2.43 -5.30
N ARG A 547 -25.25 -3.48 -4.47
CA ARG A 547 -26.14 -3.54 -3.30
C ARG A 547 -25.64 -2.71 -2.11
N PHE A 548 -24.39 -2.24 -2.14
CA PHE A 548 -23.93 -1.27 -1.16
C PHE A 548 -24.62 0.08 -1.41
N GLU A 549 -25.13 0.68 -0.34
CA GLU A 549 -25.89 1.92 -0.41
C GLU A 549 -25.08 3.09 -1.03
N GLY A 550 -25.63 3.65 -2.11
CA GLY A 550 -25.06 4.77 -2.85
C GLY A 550 -24.01 4.39 -3.90
N VAL A 551 -23.76 3.09 -4.13
CA VAL A 551 -22.81 2.64 -5.15
C VAL A 551 -23.45 2.71 -6.53
N GLY A 552 -22.83 3.49 -7.41
CA GLY A 552 -23.26 3.63 -8.80
C GLY A 552 -22.33 2.97 -9.81
N ILE A 553 -21.06 2.74 -9.42
CA ILE A 553 -19.98 2.24 -10.27
C ILE A 553 -19.20 1.15 -9.53
N VAL A 554 -18.78 0.10 -10.24
CA VAL A 554 -17.92 -0.96 -9.69
C VAL A 554 -16.78 -1.28 -10.65
N GLY A 555 -15.55 -1.37 -10.13
CA GLY A 555 -14.36 -1.78 -10.87
C GLY A 555 -13.79 -3.10 -10.35
N ALA A 556 -13.32 -3.93 -11.28
CA ALA A 556 -12.62 -5.17 -10.99
C ALA A 556 -11.13 -4.92 -10.64
N LYS A 557 -10.48 -5.89 -10.02
CA LYS A 557 -9.02 -5.96 -9.97
C LYS A 557 -8.50 -6.40 -11.34
N LEU A 558 -7.62 -5.60 -11.93
CA LEU A 558 -6.95 -5.97 -13.17
C LEU A 558 -5.49 -6.33 -12.90
N LEU A 559 -5.07 -7.44 -13.47
CA LEU A 559 -3.71 -7.93 -13.45
C LEU A 559 -3.11 -7.85 -14.85
N TYR A 560 -1.82 -7.54 -14.91
CA TYR A 560 -1.02 -7.85 -16.09
C TYR A 560 -0.91 -9.37 -16.27
N PRO A 561 -0.61 -9.87 -17.48
CA PRO A 561 -0.40 -11.31 -17.73
C PRO A 561 0.69 -11.94 -16.87
N ASN A 562 1.62 -11.15 -16.33
CA ASN A 562 2.64 -11.61 -15.38
C ASN A 562 2.14 -11.76 -13.92
N GLY A 563 0.84 -11.54 -13.67
CA GLY A 563 0.21 -11.63 -12.34
C GLY A 563 0.43 -10.40 -11.45
N SER A 564 1.06 -9.34 -11.93
CA SER A 564 1.21 -8.10 -11.16
C SER A 564 -0.01 -7.18 -11.30
N ILE A 565 -0.29 -6.40 -10.26
CA ILE A 565 -1.43 -5.47 -10.22
C ILE A 565 -1.25 -4.40 -11.29
N GLN A 566 -2.29 -4.18 -12.08
CA GLN A 566 -2.43 -3.07 -13.02
C GLN A 566 -3.50 -2.07 -12.54
N HIS A 567 -4.61 -2.56 -11.97
CA HIS A 567 -5.67 -1.70 -11.46
C HIS A 567 -6.13 -2.12 -10.06
N ALA A 568 -6.01 -1.16 -9.14
CA ALA A 568 -6.48 -1.24 -7.76
C ALA A 568 -7.24 0.04 -7.35
N GLY A 569 -8.01 0.61 -8.28
CA GLY A 569 -8.55 1.98 -8.20
C GLY A 569 -7.71 3.01 -8.97
N VAL A 570 -8.33 4.14 -9.29
CA VAL A 570 -7.69 5.32 -9.91
C VAL A 570 -7.78 6.50 -8.94
N ILE A 571 -6.63 7.12 -8.68
CA ILE A 571 -6.46 8.22 -7.74
C ILE A 571 -6.55 9.55 -8.48
N VAL A 572 -7.41 10.45 -8.02
CA VAL A 572 -7.50 11.81 -8.57
C VAL A 572 -6.47 12.74 -7.90
N GLY A 573 -5.82 13.57 -8.70
CA GLY A 573 -4.69 14.43 -8.32
C GLY A 573 -3.32 13.80 -8.53
N PHE A 574 -3.25 12.57 -9.07
CA PHE A 574 -1.98 11.90 -9.37
C PHE A 574 -1.20 12.67 -10.44
N GLY A 575 -0.04 13.23 -10.08
CA GLY A 575 0.71 14.14 -10.96
C GLY A 575 -0.12 15.36 -11.44
N GLY A 576 -1.12 15.78 -10.66
CA GLY A 576 -2.08 16.82 -11.03
C GLY A 576 -3.22 16.36 -11.95
N LEU A 577 -3.30 15.07 -12.29
CA LEU A 577 -4.29 14.46 -13.17
C LEU A 577 -4.98 13.30 -12.44
N ALA A 578 -4.85 12.08 -12.95
CA ALA A 578 -5.32 10.85 -12.34
C ALA A 578 -4.40 9.69 -12.72
N GLY A 579 -4.31 8.67 -11.88
CA GLY A 579 -3.39 7.56 -12.09
C GLY A 579 -3.63 6.38 -11.16
N HIS A 580 -3.08 5.22 -11.53
CA HIS A 580 -3.27 3.98 -10.79
C HIS A 580 -2.21 3.86 -9.69
N TRP A 581 -2.66 3.53 -8.48
CA TRP A 581 -1.76 3.11 -7.42
C TRP A 581 -1.47 1.61 -7.50
N TYR A 582 -0.30 1.24 -6.99
CA TYR A 582 0.19 -0.13 -6.84
C TYR A 582 0.43 -0.89 -8.14
N ILE A 583 0.59 -0.19 -9.27
CA ILE A 583 1.07 -0.79 -10.52
C ILE A 583 2.33 -1.63 -10.28
N ASN A 584 2.40 -2.81 -10.90
CA ASN A 584 3.50 -3.78 -10.82
C ASN A 584 3.74 -4.38 -9.42
N LYS A 585 2.84 -4.16 -8.45
CA LYS A 585 2.90 -4.89 -7.18
C LYS A 585 2.44 -6.34 -7.36
N PRO A 586 2.91 -7.28 -6.53
CA PRO A 586 2.39 -8.65 -6.53
C PRO A 586 0.88 -8.66 -6.36
N GLU A 587 0.19 -9.64 -6.96
CA GLU A 587 -1.26 -9.79 -6.86
C GLU A 587 -1.76 -9.71 -5.41
N ASN A 588 -1.07 -10.35 -4.47
CA ASN A 588 -1.46 -10.42 -3.07
C ASN A 588 -0.95 -9.24 -2.22
N PHE A 589 -0.48 -8.16 -2.83
CA PHE A 589 -0.06 -6.96 -2.10
C PHE A 589 -1.26 -6.32 -1.38
N GLY A 590 -1.18 -6.20 -0.05
CA GLY A 590 -2.30 -5.70 0.77
C GLY A 590 -2.48 -4.18 0.73
N GLY A 591 -1.45 -3.42 0.38
CA GLY A 591 -1.46 -1.97 0.57
C GLY A 591 -1.58 -1.56 2.05
N PRO A 592 -1.72 -0.24 2.33
CA PRO A 592 -1.95 0.27 3.67
C PRO A 592 -3.18 -0.40 4.32
N MET A 593 -3.06 -0.78 5.59
CA MET A 593 -4.11 -1.47 6.36
C MET A 593 -4.59 -2.80 5.75
N ASN A 594 -3.88 -3.37 4.76
CA ASN A 594 -4.37 -4.50 3.94
C ASN A 594 -5.67 -4.20 3.16
N ARG A 595 -5.97 -2.93 2.87
CA ARG A 595 -7.22 -2.53 2.20
C ARG A 595 -7.41 -3.13 0.81
N LEU A 596 -6.35 -3.58 0.13
CA LEU A 596 -6.44 -4.22 -1.19
C LEU A 596 -6.86 -5.70 -1.12
N HIS A 597 -7.02 -6.26 0.08
CA HIS A 597 -7.54 -7.62 0.29
C HIS A 597 -9.05 -7.64 0.53
N VAL A 598 -9.70 -6.48 0.62
CA VAL A 598 -11.15 -6.33 0.81
C VAL A 598 -11.72 -5.29 -0.16
N ARG A 599 -13.05 -5.24 -0.29
CA ARG A 599 -13.73 -4.20 -1.05
C ARG A 599 -13.47 -2.84 -0.41
N ASN A 600 -13.30 -1.81 -1.22
CA ASN A 600 -13.18 -0.45 -0.71
C ASN A 600 -13.72 0.56 -1.73
N SER A 601 -14.18 1.69 -1.23
CA SER A 601 -14.63 2.80 -2.06
C SER A 601 -13.42 3.52 -2.67
N VAL A 602 -13.57 3.92 -3.93
CA VAL A 602 -12.63 4.77 -4.68
C VAL A 602 -13.44 5.86 -5.37
N VAL A 603 -12.81 6.97 -5.78
CA VAL A 603 -13.49 7.96 -6.62
C VAL A 603 -13.61 7.44 -8.04
N CYS A 604 -12.54 6.87 -8.58
CA CYS A 604 -12.47 6.42 -9.97
C CYS A 604 -12.03 4.95 -10.08
N VAL A 605 -12.60 4.26 -11.07
CA VAL A 605 -12.12 2.97 -11.58
C VAL A 605 -11.84 3.12 -13.07
N THR A 606 -11.10 2.18 -13.66
CA THR A 606 -10.78 2.25 -15.09
C THR A 606 -11.92 1.74 -15.98
N GLY A 607 -12.07 2.31 -17.16
CA GLY A 607 -13.03 1.88 -18.19
C GLY A 607 -12.77 0.49 -18.78
N ALA A 608 -11.62 -0.13 -18.48
CA ALA A 608 -11.29 -1.46 -18.99
C ALA A 608 -12.21 -2.58 -18.45
N ALA A 609 -12.73 -2.40 -17.22
CA ALA A 609 -13.75 -3.26 -16.63
C ALA A 609 -14.56 -2.44 -15.60
N MET A 610 -15.54 -1.67 -16.09
CA MET A 610 -16.34 -0.73 -15.30
C MET A 610 -17.84 -1.07 -15.39
N LEU A 611 -18.43 -1.55 -14.30
CA LEU A 611 -19.87 -1.75 -14.20
C LEU A 611 -20.54 -0.47 -13.69
N ILE A 612 -21.65 -0.08 -14.32
CA ILE A 612 -22.41 1.13 -14.00
C ILE A 612 -23.88 0.74 -13.83
N SER A 613 -24.50 1.13 -12.72
CA SER A 613 -25.94 0.95 -12.50
C SER A 613 -26.77 1.82 -13.44
N ARG A 614 -28.00 1.39 -13.76
CA ARG A 614 -28.95 2.20 -14.55
C ARG A 614 -29.21 3.57 -13.93
N ASN A 615 -29.47 3.62 -12.62
CA ASN A 615 -29.71 4.89 -11.91
C ASN A 615 -28.52 5.86 -12.04
N CYS A 616 -27.28 5.35 -11.95
CA CYS A 616 -26.09 6.16 -12.16
C CYS A 616 -26.01 6.69 -13.60
N LEU A 617 -26.25 5.85 -14.60
CA LEU A 617 -26.29 6.26 -16.02
C LEU A 617 -27.32 7.35 -16.27
N ASP A 618 -28.55 7.14 -15.79
CA ASP A 618 -29.68 8.05 -16.04
C ASP A 618 -29.43 9.41 -15.40
N LEU A 619 -28.84 9.44 -14.20
CA LEU A 619 -28.51 10.69 -13.53
C LEU A 619 -27.24 11.34 -14.09
N VAL A 620 -26.16 10.60 -14.35
CA VAL A 620 -24.87 11.18 -14.77
C VAL A 620 -24.88 11.61 -16.24
N GLY A 621 -25.56 10.86 -17.09
CA GLY A 621 -25.64 11.08 -18.53
C GLY A 621 -24.52 10.38 -19.31
N ARG A 622 -24.32 10.82 -20.55
CA ARG A 622 -23.40 10.18 -21.51
C ARG A 622 -21.91 10.42 -21.18
N PHE A 623 -21.03 9.66 -21.82
CA PHE A 623 -19.59 9.93 -21.84
C PHE A 623 -19.32 11.15 -22.75
N ASP A 624 -18.34 11.97 -22.38
CA ASP A 624 -17.98 13.18 -23.13
C ASP A 624 -17.07 12.82 -24.31
N GLU A 625 -17.67 12.77 -25.50
CA GLU A 625 -16.99 12.40 -26.75
C GLU A 625 -16.05 13.47 -27.28
N GLU A 626 -16.20 14.73 -26.83
CA GLU A 626 -15.48 15.89 -27.36
C GLU A 626 -14.19 16.13 -26.59
N ASN A 627 -14.27 16.11 -25.26
CA ASN A 627 -13.12 16.40 -24.40
C ASN A 627 -12.31 15.15 -24.03
N PHE A 628 -12.91 13.95 -24.09
CA PHE A 628 -12.29 12.69 -23.65
C PHE A 628 -12.55 11.57 -24.65
N ALA A 629 -11.99 11.68 -25.85
CA ALA A 629 -12.20 10.70 -26.91
C ALA A 629 -11.53 9.35 -26.62
N VAL A 630 -10.35 9.34 -25.99
CA VAL A 630 -9.53 8.12 -25.81
C VAL A 630 -9.02 7.97 -24.39
N ALA A 631 -8.47 9.01 -23.76
CA ALA A 631 -7.97 8.95 -22.40
C ALA A 631 -8.85 9.72 -21.41
N TYR A 632 -8.81 9.31 -20.14
CA TYR A 632 -9.50 9.93 -19.01
C TYR A 632 -11.03 10.01 -19.10
N ASN A 633 -11.67 9.35 -20.07
CA ASN A 633 -13.12 9.28 -20.19
C ASN A 633 -13.78 8.61 -18.98
N ASP A 634 -13.14 7.56 -18.46
CA ASP A 634 -13.50 6.85 -17.24
C ASP A 634 -13.36 7.75 -16.00
N VAL A 635 -12.27 8.51 -15.93
CA VAL A 635 -12.01 9.46 -14.84
C VAL A 635 -13.02 10.61 -14.84
N ASP A 636 -13.32 11.22 -15.99
CA ASP A 636 -14.39 12.23 -16.11
C ASP A 636 -15.72 11.67 -15.60
N TYR A 637 -16.13 10.51 -16.13
CA TYR A 637 -17.41 9.91 -15.79
C TYR A 637 -17.51 9.62 -14.29
N CYS A 638 -16.47 9.01 -13.71
CA CYS A 638 -16.40 8.74 -12.27
C CYS A 638 -16.46 10.02 -11.42
N ILE A 639 -15.76 11.10 -11.80
CA ILE A 639 -15.82 12.36 -11.05
C ILE A 639 -17.21 13.01 -11.17
N ARG A 640 -17.86 12.94 -12.34
CA ARG A 640 -19.25 13.41 -12.51
C ARG A 640 -20.22 12.59 -11.67
N ALA A 641 -20.07 11.28 -11.64
CA ALA A 641 -20.85 10.39 -10.77
C ALA A 641 -20.67 10.71 -9.30
N TYR A 642 -19.42 10.88 -8.85
CA TYR A 642 -19.07 11.26 -7.49
C TYR A 642 -19.72 12.60 -7.08
N ARG A 643 -19.70 13.61 -7.96
CA ARG A 643 -20.38 14.90 -7.72
C ARG A 643 -21.90 14.79 -7.63
N LYS A 644 -22.51 13.75 -8.19
CA LYS A 644 -23.94 13.45 -8.03
C LYS A 644 -24.25 12.56 -6.81
N GLY A 645 -23.25 12.29 -5.97
CA GLY A 645 -23.39 11.52 -4.74
C GLY A 645 -23.22 10.01 -4.90
N PHE A 646 -22.89 9.53 -6.11
CA PHE A 646 -22.57 8.12 -6.32
C PHE A 646 -21.17 7.77 -5.84
N LYS A 647 -21.01 6.52 -5.40
CA LYS A 647 -19.72 5.93 -5.05
C LYS A 647 -19.27 4.96 -6.13
N ALA A 648 -17.96 4.86 -6.31
CA ALA A 648 -17.37 3.71 -6.98
C ALA A 648 -16.81 2.74 -5.94
N VAL A 649 -17.03 1.44 -6.14
CA VAL A 649 -16.40 0.36 -5.36
C VAL A 649 -15.38 -0.34 -6.22
N TRP A 650 -14.19 -0.55 -5.68
CA TRP A 650 -13.24 -1.50 -6.23
C TRP A 650 -13.31 -2.79 -5.43
N THR A 651 -13.44 -3.94 -6.12
CA THR A 651 -13.48 -5.25 -5.47
C THR A 651 -12.26 -6.11 -5.87
N PRO A 652 -11.51 -6.65 -4.89
CA PRO A 652 -10.43 -7.59 -5.17
C PRO A 652 -10.94 -9.00 -5.50
N PHE A 653 -12.23 -9.27 -5.31
CA PHE A 653 -12.85 -10.58 -5.49
C PHE A 653 -13.41 -10.81 -6.89
N ALA A 654 -13.26 -9.82 -7.78
CA ALA A 654 -13.41 -9.98 -9.22
C ALA A 654 -12.06 -9.63 -9.85
N SER A 655 -11.29 -10.66 -10.21
CA SER A 655 -9.97 -10.50 -10.82
C SER A 655 -10.02 -10.89 -12.30
N LEU A 656 -9.43 -10.06 -13.16
CA LEU A 656 -9.33 -10.28 -14.59
C LEU A 656 -7.90 -9.99 -15.07
N TYR A 657 -7.48 -10.57 -16.18
CA TYR A 657 -6.26 -10.14 -16.87
C TYR A 657 -6.61 -9.07 -17.91
N HIS A 658 -5.74 -8.09 -18.06
CA HIS A 658 -5.84 -7.06 -19.10
C HIS A 658 -4.52 -6.99 -19.85
N HIS A 659 -4.56 -7.31 -21.15
CA HIS A 659 -3.38 -7.42 -22.02
C HIS A 659 -2.84 -6.07 -22.53
N GLU A 660 -3.41 -4.95 -22.03
CA GLU A 660 -3.08 -3.52 -22.20
C GLU A 660 -2.25 -3.09 -23.43
N SER A 661 -2.81 -2.18 -24.21
CA SER A 661 -2.18 -1.55 -25.38
C SER A 661 -1.79 -2.53 -26.50
N ALA A 662 -2.26 -3.78 -26.44
CA ALA A 662 -2.04 -4.79 -27.47
C ALA A 662 -2.61 -4.36 -28.84
N SER A 663 -3.67 -3.53 -28.88
CA SER A 663 -4.33 -3.06 -30.11
C SER A 663 -4.10 -1.57 -30.44
N ARG A 664 -3.80 -0.73 -29.44
CA ARG A 664 -3.84 0.75 -29.57
C ARG A 664 -2.46 1.41 -29.80
N GLY A 665 -1.36 0.78 -29.36
CA GLY A 665 -0.03 1.39 -29.33
C GLY A 665 0.11 2.50 -28.26
N GLU A 666 1.31 3.07 -28.10
CA GLU A 666 1.61 4.07 -27.07
C GLU A 666 1.19 5.51 -27.46
N ASP A 667 0.79 6.31 -26.46
CA ASP A 667 0.45 7.74 -26.61
C ASP A 667 1.68 8.66 -26.65
N THR A 668 2.86 8.11 -26.95
CA THR A 668 4.16 8.78 -26.80
C THR A 668 4.58 9.61 -28.02
N HIS A 669 3.92 9.45 -29.18
CA HIS A 669 4.37 10.07 -30.44
C HIS A 669 3.22 10.63 -31.31
N GLY A 670 3.53 11.64 -32.14
CA GLY A 670 2.67 12.10 -33.23
C GLY A 670 1.30 12.71 -32.81
N PRO A 671 0.24 12.52 -33.61
CA PRO A 671 -1.12 13.00 -33.31
C PRO A 671 -1.71 12.47 -32.00
N ASN A 672 -1.35 11.25 -31.57
CA ASN A 672 -1.81 10.65 -30.32
C ASN A 672 -1.35 11.45 -29.10
N ARG A 673 -0.09 11.90 -29.10
CA ARG A 673 0.44 12.75 -28.03
C ARG A 673 -0.29 14.08 -27.93
N LYS A 674 -0.57 14.75 -29.07
CA LYS A 674 -1.29 16.03 -29.08
C LYS A 674 -2.72 15.88 -28.53
N ARG A 675 -3.44 14.83 -28.94
CA ARG A 675 -4.76 14.51 -28.37
C ARG A 675 -4.66 14.30 -26.87
N PHE A 676 -3.70 13.48 -26.42
CA PHE A 676 -3.52 13.19 -24.99
C PHE A 676 -3.23 14.45 -24.17
N GLU A 677 -2.39 15.36 -24.67
CA GLU A 677 -2.13 16.67 -24.03
C GLU A 677 -3.40 17.53 -23.91
N ILE A 678 -4.28 17.52 -24.92
CA ILE A 678 -5.58 18.21 -24.89
C ILE A 678 -6.54 17.58 -23.87
N GLU A 679 -6.62 16.25 -23.82
CA GLU A 679 -7.46 15.52 -22.87
C GLU A 679 -6.98 15.77 -21.42
N GLN A 680 -5.67 15.80 -21.19
CA GLN A 680 -5.08 16.20 -19.90
C GLN A 680 -5.45 17.63 -19.50
N ALA A 681 -5.35 18.58 -20.44
CA ALA A 681 -5.73 19.97 -20.19
C ALA A 681 -7.24 20.09 -19.88
N SER A 682 -8.08 19.33 -20.58
CA SER A 682 -9.51 19.28 -20.36
C SER A 682 -9.85 18.70 -18.98
N LEU A 683 -9.18 17.61 -18.56
CA LEU A 683 -9.38 17.03 -17.24
C LEU A 683 -9.06 18.03 -16.12
N ARG A 684 -7.91 18.72 -16.21
CA ARG A 684 -7.54 19.77 -15.26
C ARG A 684 -8.57 20.89 -15.23
N ARG A 685 -9.00 21.38 -16.40
CA ARG A 685 -9.95 22.49 -16.54
C ARG A 685 -11.34 22.15 -15.99
N LEU A 686 -11.89 20.99 -16.35
CA LEU A 686 -13.26 20.60 -16.01
C LEU A 686 -13.40 20.07 -14.58
N HIS A 687 -12.38 19.39 -14.06
CA HIS A 687 -12.46 18.75 -12.75
C HIS A 687 -11.57 19.37 -11.69
N ARG A 688 -10.69 20.31 -12.05
CA ARG A 688 -9.71 20.95 -11.15
C ARG A 688 -8.89 19.91 -10.40
N THR A 689 -8.43 18.88 -11.12
CA THR A 689 -7.76 17.69 -10.55
C THR A 689 -6.53 18.02 -9.69
N GLU A 690 -5.87 19.15 -9.94
CA GLU A 690 -4.70 19.60 -9.17
C GLU A 690 -5.03 19.99 -7.72
N VAL A 691 -6.26 20.43 -7.46
CA VAL A 691 -6.73 20.80 -6.11
C VAL A 691 -7.80 19.85 -5.59
N PHE A 692 -8.07 18.76 -6.33
CA PHE A 692 -9.08 17.79 -5.96
C PHE A 692 -8.66 17.00 -4.72
N GLN A 693 -9.49 17.08 -3.67
CA GLN A 693 -9.30 16.32 -2.44
C GLN A 693 -10.04 14.99 -2.53
N ASP A 694 -9.30 13.95 -2.91
CA ASP A 694 -9.81 12.59 -2.95
C ASP A 694 -10.11 12.08 -1.52
N PRO A 695 -11.38 11.84 -1.15
CA PRO A 695 -11.75 11.40 0.19
C PRO A 695 -11.29 9.97 0.48
N THR A 696 -11.03 9.17 -0.56
CA THR A 696 -10.72 7.73 -0.44
C THR A 696 -9.26 7.47 -0.09
N ILE A 697 -8.47 8.54 0.08
CA ILE A 697 -7.05 8.53 0.38
C ILE A 697 -6.75 9.52 1.51
N ASN A 698 -5.87 9.15 2.43
CA ASN A 698 -5.39 10.07 3.46
C ASN A 698 -4.52 11.19 2.85
N PRO A 699 -4.71 12.47 3.22
CA PRO A 699 -3.91 13.59 2.70
C PRO A 699 -2.43 13.55 3.10
N GLY A 700 -2.05 12.71 4.07
CA GLY A 700 -0.67 12.42 4.44
C GLY A 700 0.11 11.58 3.42
N TYR A 701 -0.51 11.17 2.31
CA TYR A 701 0.18 10.50 1.20
C TYR A 701 0.46 11.43 0.01
N LEU A 702 1.65 11.31 -0.57
CA LEU A 702 1.99 11.92 -1.84
C LEU A 702 1.33 11.19 -3.01
N LYS A 703 0.89 11.95 -4.01
CA LYS A 703 0.25 11.45 -5.24
C LYS A 703 1.19 11.53 -6.46
N GLY A 704 2.49 11.34 -6.25
CA GLY A 704 3.51 11.48 -7.30
C GLY A 704 3.99 10.18 -7.94
N SER A 705 3.68 9.03 -7.32
CA SER A 705 4.16 7.71 -7.74
C SER A 705 3.13 6.64 -7.47
N SER A 706 3.17 5.54 -8.25
CA SER A 706 2.22 4.42 -8.10
C SER A 706 2.31 3.78 -6.71
N VAL A 707 3.48 3.80 -6.08
CA VAL A 707 3.62 3.46 -4.66
C VAL A 707 3.52 4.76 -3.87
N PRO A 708 2.49 4.95 -3.03
CA PRO A 708 2.37 6.15 -2.22
C PRO A 708 3.49 6.20 -1.18
N SER A 709 4.07 7.38 -1.01
CA SER A 709 5.01 7.71 0.06
C SER A 709 4.39 8.76 0.98
N LEU A 710 4.94 8.90 2.18
CA LEU A 710 4.47 9.90 3.13
C LEU A 710 4.78 11.32 2.62
N SER A 711 3.81 12.21 2.78
CA SER A 711 3.97 13.64 2.60
C SER A 711 4.27 14.26 3.96
N ILE A 712 5.46 14.84 4.14
CA ILE A 712 5.77 15.59 5.36
C ILE A 712 4.78 16.77 5.45
N PRO A 713 3.97 16.85 6.52
CA PRO A 713 2.95 17.88 6.63
C PRO A 713 3.57 19.27 6.73
N THR A 714 2.93 20.27 6.13
CA THR A 714 3.32 21.69 6.26
C THR A 714 2.28 22.52 7.01
N ARG A 715 1.17 21.89 7.38
CA ARG A 715 0.07 22.43 8.18
C ARG A 715 -0.67 21.27 8.84
N VAL A 716 -1.39 21.56 9.92
CA VAL A 716 -2.35 20.59 10.47
C VAL A 716 -3.48 20.38 9.46
N PHE A 717 -3.84 19.12 9.21
CA PHE A 717 -4.95 18.80 8.33
C PHE A 717 -6.28 19.11 9.02
N LYS A 718 -7.23 19.69 8.27
CA LYS A 718 -8.59 19.90 8.75
C LYS A 718 -9.37 18.59 8.74
N ALA A 719 -10.32 18.48 9.68
CA ALA A 719 -11.29 17.39 9.66
C ALA A 719 -12.10 17.43 8.37
N ARG A 720 -12.47 16.25 7.86
CA ARG A 720 -13.11 16.09 6.55
C ARG A 720 -14.14 14.97 6.56
N THR A 721 -15.11 15.08 5.65
CA THR A 721 -16.12 14.06 5.42
C THR A 721 -15.84 13.33 4.10
N ASN A 722 -16.70 12.39 3.73
CA ASN A 722 -16.63 11.71 2.43
C ASN A 722 -17.38 12.45 1.31
N ARG A 723 -17.91 13.66 1.56
CA ARG A 723 -18.45 14.55 0.54
C ARG A 723 -17.36 15.53 0.08
N SER A 724 -17.32 15.88 -1.20
CA SER A 724 -16.51 17.01 -1.66
C SER A 724 -17.06 18.29 -1.03
N SER A 725 -16.19 19.08 -0.41
CA SER A 725 -16.44 20.50 -0.14
C SER A 725 -16.53 21.30 -1.43
#